data_AF-J7FWJ8-F1
#
_entry.id   AF-J7FWJ8-F1
#
_cell.length_a   1.000
_cell.length_b   1.000
_cell.length_c   1.000
_cell.angle_alpha   90.00
_cell.angle_beta   90.00
_cell.angle_gamma   90.00
#
_symmetry.space_group_name_H-M   'P 1'
#
loop_
_entity.id
_entity.type
_entity.pdbx_description
1 polymer ?
#
loop_
_entity_poly.entity_id
_entity_poly.type
_entity_poly.pdbx_seq_one_letter_code
_entity_poly.pdbx_strand_id
1 'polypeptide(L)'
;MTEPVTVDINTSGEALLFAGAETDKIAVLAFHGGGGVDGEPAMLTPFIKQLVTGGGLAVVVPRYRTLNRDAASFEDMRADAANALTWATAHLPDDAKLFLLGASFGGLLALDALLEASPDVQDRVAGVILLNAVTNIGTQAGWHNRVVPADTFASLSPFARLKGHPLLSKLRCYIAHGGKDEVVPIAASKRFSRLWPEGRVTVNLFPNADHGFFNRNAHAATVSRAIRQFLELPVEPAREQVKVAATSPSKPAQAAQKNLLPPNATLAYGIGAQKAGTSWLYEQLAKSAQCHTGATKELHYFDAMYVKSESTHLQTRLEQLNRAVKTITPGMDPENKKRLATIELLTERLSIHATTPDSHGPYADYLKKGYKGQKIICDFTPSYCTLDADGFAQMKSVGPAKFIFIMRDPVKRLWSQIRMSISASSPRLTDAQYDAACLERAREMCADRDLSTILRADYMRTIEALEAAIPADSIHYVFYENLFTQAAVDGVCKFLGIDPLKVEGKTRVNLGRTSVLPEDMAQQMAQGLAPQYAAVRARFGKDVPDSWRKLADAPRAKGAEKSKILTGIKAKIPFLNNVPGARRIANDGPVIVFPHIPKTAGQTVVKELRRLMPANKFSPIRTHSMAPQDAQMPEGYKLYAGHIDWIDLETLPENRFAFTILRDPRERIASFYFYLLREAAKLSPKELASKERTNMRMISTMTPDEYFFGGDQAWQRFIKDHYNNFYCNYLITRKIRGWRDVANLDHQSLVDRAVTGAGALQKVYSLSNLQQLETDIHEVLGAAINIQGNYVNAGPDATTANRWSDLTKLFEKSSSTGRLETFAQADLDLMMRLNLHL
;
A
#
# COMPACT_ATOMS: atom_id res chain seq x y z
N MET A 1 -44.62 -13.02 -7.54
CA MET A 1 -43.76 -13.99 -8.26
C MET A 1 -42.31 -13.62 -7.94
N THR A 2 -41.48 -14.54 -7.44
CA THR A 2 -40.16 -14.21 -6.86
C THR A 2 -38.97 -14.85 -7.56
N GLU A 3 -39.19 -15.66 -8.59
CA GLU A 3 -38.11 -16.20 -9.42
C GLU A 3 -37.92 -15.35 -10.68
N PRO A 4 -36.66 -15.05 -11.07
CA PRO A 4 -36.39 -14.30 -12.29
C PRO A 4 -36.74 -15.12 -13.52
N VAL A 5 -37.07 -14.42 -14.61
CA VAL A 5 -37.24 -15.00 -15.94
C VAL A 5 -36.05 -14.60 -16.80
N THR A 6 -35.51 -15.53 -17.59
CA THR A 6 -34.47 -15.20 -18.57
C THR A 6 -35.11 -14.51 -19.77
N VAL A 7 -34.57 -13.35 -20.15
CA VAL A 7 -34.97 -12.61 -21.35
C VAL A 7 -33.77 -12.39 -22.25
N ASP A 8 -33.98 -12.38 -23.55
CA ASP A 8 -32.93 -12.08 -24.53
C ASP A 8 -32.83 -10.56 -24.72
N ILE A 9 -31.62 -10.01 -24.55
CA ILE A 9 -31.32 -8.59 -24.72
C ILE A 9 -30.46 -8.32 -25.96
N ASN A 10 -30.65 -9.11 -27.04
CA ASN A 10 -29.96 -9.00 -28.33
C ASN A 10 -28.44 -9.20 -28.22
N THR A 11 -27.60 -8.41 -28.93
CA THR A 11 -26.14 -8.60 -29.09
C THR A 11 -25.33 -8.68 -27.78
N SER A 12 -25.93 -8.34 -26.64
CA SER A 12 -25.37 -8.48 -25.29
C SER A 12 -25.61 -9.86 -24.62
N GLY A 13 -26.51 -10.70 -25.16
CA GLY A 13 -26.82 -12.04 -24.63
C GLY A 13 -28.06 -12.10 -23.73
N GLU A 14 -28.09 -13.05 -22.81
CA GLU A 14 -29.22 -13.26 -21.89
C GLU A 14 -29.20 -12.28 -20.69
N ALA A 15 -30.37 -11.92 -20.17
CA ALA A 15 -30.52 -11.17 -18.92
C ALA A 15 -31.50 -11.85 -17.96
N LEU A 16 -31.32 -11.63 -16.66
CA LEU A 16 -32.32 -12.01 -15.66
C LEU A 16 -33.27 -10.82 -15.42
N LEU A 17 -34.56 -11.05 -15.68
CA LEU A 17 -35.64 -10.09 -15.41
C LEU A 17 -36.34 -10.44 -14.10
N PHE A 18 -36.40 -9.47 -13.19
CA PHE A 18 -37.17 -9.51 -11.96
C PHE A 18 -38.29 -8.46 -12.05
N ALA A 19 -39.54 -8.89 -12.22
CA ALA A 19 -40.69 -7.99 -12.41
C ALA A 19 -41.75 -8.15 -11.30
N GLY A 20 -42.39 -7.04 -10.93
CA GLY A 20 -43.63 -7.03 -10.16
C GLY A 20 -44.84 -7.33 -11.05
N ALA A 21 -45.95 -7.81 -10.49
CA ALA A 21 -47.20 -7.89 -11.24
C ALA A 21 -47.75 -6.46 -11.45
N GLU A 22 -47.81 -6.05 -12.72
CA GLU A 22 -48.41 -4.83 -13.31
C GLU A 22 -47.72 -3.45 -13.11
N THR A 23 -47.39 -2.85 -14.26
CA THR A 23 -46.99 -1.43 -14.52
C THR A 23 -45.88 -0.86 -13.62
N ASP A 24 -44.66 -1.38 -13.77
CA ASP A 24 -43.48 -0.85 -13.08
C ASP A 24 -43.07 0.53 -13.65
N LYS A 25 -43.41 1.61 -12.94
CA LYS A 25 -43.02 3.00 -13.27
C LYS A 25 -41.54 3.30 -13.00
N ILE A 26 -40.82 2.38 -12.37
CA ILE A 26 -39.40 2.48 -12.05
C ILE A 26 -38.72 1.21 -12.52
N ALA A 27 -37.63 1.37 -13.27
CA ALA A 27 -36.80 0.28 -13.75
C ALA A 27 -35.35 0.47 -13.33
N VAL A 28 -34.67 -0.63 -13.05
CA VAL A 28 -33.23 -0.63 -12.74
C VAL A 28 -32.51 -1.57 -13.70
N LEU A 29 -31.52 -1.05 -14.42
CA LEU A 29 -30.55 -1.86 -15.15
C LEU A 29 -29.33 -2.09 -14.26
N ALA A 30 -29.11 -3.34 -13.84
CA ALA A 30 -28.17 -3.70 -12.77
C ALA A 30 -26.99 -4.53 -13.28
N PHE A 31 -25.79 -3.94 -13.28
CA PHE A 31 -24.55 -4.61 -13.69
C PHE A 31 -23.88 -5.30 -12.49
N HIS A 32 -23.67 -6.61 -12.63
CA HIS A 32 -23.00 -7.42 -11.61
C HIS A 32 -21.49 -7.16 -11.53
N GLY A 33 -20.91 -7.51 -10.38
CA GLY A 33 -19.46 -7.44 -10.15
C GLY A 33 -18.70 -8.65 -10.70
N GLY A 34 -17.56 -8.96 -10.08
CA GLY A 34 -16.66 -10.05 -10.48
C GLY A 34 -15.35 -9.59 -11.16
N GLY A 35 -15.09 -8.28 -11.12
CA GLY A 35 -13.85 -7.69 -11.62
C GLY A 35 -13.75 -7.66 -13.15
N GLY A 36 -14.79 -8.07 -13.88
CA GLY A 36 -14.69 -8.38 -15.32
C GLY A 36 -13.87 -9.64 -15.60
N VAL A 37 -13.31 -10.27 -14.56
CA VAL A 37 -12.54 -11.51 -14.66
C VAL A 37 -13.51 -12.69 -14.72
N ASP A 38 -14.37 -12.74 -13.71
CA ASP A 38 -15.47 -13.68 -13.55
C ASP A 38 -16.76 -12.88 -13.30
N GLY A 39 -17.89 -13.56 -13.17
CA GLY A 39 -19.14 -12.95 -12.75
C GLY A 39 -20.32 -13.34 -13.63
N GLU A 40 -21.49 -13.31 -13.01
CA GLU A 40 -22.75 -13.69 -13.64
C GLU A 40 -23.91 -12.92 -13.02
N PRO A 41 -25.03 -12.75 -13.74
CA PRO A 41 -26.23 -12.10 -13.22
C PRO A 41 -26.71 -12.68 -11.87
N ALA A 42 -26.55 -13.99 -11.68
CA ALA A 42 -26.97 -14.69 -10.46
C ALA A 42 -26.31 -14.17 -9.18
N MET A 43 -25.14 -13.52 -9.27
CA MET A 43 -24.45 -12.93 -8.11
C MET A 43 -25.25 -11.81 -7.44
N LEU A 44 -26.14 -11.13 -8.17
CA LEU A 44 -27.00 -10.09 -7.62
C LEU A 44 -28.37 -10.62 -7.16
N THR A 45 -28.75 -11.83 -7.55
CA THR A 45 -30.08 -12.42 -7.28
C THR A 45 -30.50 -12.34 -5.81
N PRO A 46 -29.67 -12.68 -4.80
CA PRO A 46 -30.08 -12.61 -3.40
C PRO A 46 -30.50 -11.20 -2.98
N PHE A 47 -29.74 -10.18 -3.41
CA PHE A 47 -30.02 -8.78 -3.12
C PHE A 47 -31.22 -8.26 -3.92
N ILE A 48 -31.29 -8.57 -5.22
CA ILE A 48 -32.38 -8.10 -6.09
C ILE A 48 -33.73 -8.67 -5.68
N LYS A 49 -33.80 -9.94 -5.25
CA LYS A 49 -35.05 -10.52 -4.70
C LYS A 49 -35.58 -9.70 -3.52
N GLN A 50 -34.70 -9.22 -2.64
CA GLN A 50 -35.10 -8.32 -1.56
C GLN A 50 -35.50 -6.93 -2.06
N LEU A 51 -34.77 -6.40 -3.06
CA LEU A 51 -35.07 -5.08 -3.63
C LEU A 51 -36.44 -5.04 -4.33
N VAL A 52 -36.85 -6.08 -5.05
CA VAL A 52 -38.16 -6.13 -5.75
C VAL A 52 -39.33 -6.51 -4.84
N THR A 53 -39.05 -6.84 -3.57
CA THR A 53 -40.11 -7.12 -2.59
C THR A 53 -40.96 -5.88 -2.35
N GLY A 54 -42.27 -5.97 -2.60
CA GLY A 54 -43.22 -4.86 -2.48
C GLY A 54 -43.80 -4.36 -3.82
N GLY A 55 -43.34 -4.86 -4.96
CA GLY A 55 -43.85 -4.49 -6.29
C GLY A 55 -43.40 -3.09 -6.76
N GLY A 56 -43.88 -2.68 -7.94
CA GLY A 56 -43.66 -1.35 -8.53
C GLY A 56 -42.24 -1.05 -9.01
N LEU A 57 -41.42 -2.09 -9.18
CA LEU A 57 -40.02 -2.01 -9.57
C LEU A 57 -39.63 -3.21 -10.44
N ALA A 58 -39.20 -2.92 -11.66
CA ALA A 58 -38.55 -3.90 -12.53
C ALA A 58 -37.02 -3.80 -12.37
N VAL A 59 -36.34 -4.94 -12.30
CA VAL A 59 -34.87 -4.99 -12.34
C VAL A 59 -34.43 -5.95 -13.44
N VAL A 60 -33.59 -5.44 -14.35
CA VAL A 60 -32.93 -6.22 -15.40
C VAL A 60 -31.47 -6.35 -15.05
N VAL A 61 -30.97 -7.59 -14.97
CA VAL A 61 -29.56 -7.90 -14.71
C VAL A 61 -28.95 -8.50 -15.98
N PRO A 62 -28.36 -7.69 -16.87
CA PRO A 62 -27.75 -8.18 -18.10
C PRO A 62 -26.56 -9.06 -17.79
N ARG A 63 -26.39 -10.13 -18.56
CA ARG A 63 -25.10 -10.79 -18.71
C ARG A 63 -24.24 -9.94 -19.64
N TYR A 64 -22.99 -9.73 -19.26
CA TYR A 64 -21.96 -9.19 -20.15
C TYR A 64 -20.80 -10.19 -20.21
N ARG A 65 -20.04 -10.20 -21.30
CA ARG A 65 -18.93 -11.14 -21.49
C ARG A 65 -17.83 -10.91 -20.45
N THR A 66 -17.19 -11.97 -19.94
CA THR A 66 -16.10 -11.86 -18.96
C THR A 66 -14.82 -12.54 -19.46
N LEU A 67 -13.68 -12.18 -18.87
CA LEU A 67 -12.38 -12.68 -19.31
C LEU A 67 -12.29 -14.21 -19.25
N ASN A 68 -12.58 -14.83 -18.10
CA ASN A 68 -12.38 -16.27 -17.93
C ASN A 68 -13.43 -17.10 -18.68
N ARG A 69 -14.66 -16.60 -18.78
CA ARG A 69 -15.78 -17.34 -19.36
C ARG A 69 -15.82 -17.23 -20.88
N ASP A 70 -15.55 -16.05 -21.41
CA ASP A 70 -15.79 -15.72 -22.82
C ASP A 70 -14.53 -15.23 -23.55
N ALA A 71 -13.36 -15.21 -22.87
CA ALA A 71 -12.11 -14.63 -23.38
C ALA A 71 -12.25 -13.15 -23.82
N ALA A 72 -13.18 -12.42 -23.20
CA ALA A 72 -13.53 -11.08 -23.60
C ALA A 72 -12.56 -10.01 -23.08
N SER A 73 -12.33 -8.99 -23.90
CA SER A 73 -11.55 -7.81 -23.54
C SER A 73 -12.37 -6.81 -22.72
N PHE A 74 -11.71 -5.80 -22.14
CA PHE A 74 -12.42 -4.69 -21.51
C PHE A 74 -13.33 -3.94 -22.49
N GLU A 75 -12.93 -3.82 -23.75
CA GLU A 75 -13.75 -3.16 -24.78
C GLU A 75 -15.03 -3.94 -25.08
N ASP A 76 -14.94 -5.27 -25.13
CA ASP A 76 -16.11 -6.14 -25.27
C ASP A 76 -17.11 -5.92 -24.13
N MET A 77 -16.61 -5.83 -22.89
CA MET A 77 -17.44 -5.58 -21.71
C MET A 77 -18.14 -4.22 -21.75
N ARG A 78 -17.42 -3.18 -22.22
CA ARG A 78 -17.97 -1.83 -22.40
C ARG A 78 -19.05 -1.82 -23.48
N ALA A 79 -18.79 -2.49 -24.60
CA ALA A 79 -19.77 -2.63 -25.69
C ALA A 79 -21.03 -3.36 -25.22
N ASP A 80 -20.89 -4.46 -24.47
CA ASP A 80 -22.04 -5.19 -23.92
C ASP A 80 -22.85 -4.32 -22.95
N ALA A 81 -22.19 -3.51 -22.12
CA ALA A 81 -22.86 -2.61 -21.20
C ALA A 81 -23.61 -1.47 -21.92
N ALA A 82 -23.01 -0.89 -22.96
CA ALA A 82 -23.64 0.13 -23.80
C ALA A 82 -24.86 -0.42 -24.58
N ASN A 83 -24.74 -1.65 -25.10
CA ASN A 83 -25.85 -2.35 -25.76
C ASN A 83 -27.00 -2.62 -24.79
N ALA A 84 -26.70 -3.10 -23.58
CA ALA A 84 -27.72 -3.34 -22.55
C ALA A 84 -28.43 -2.04 -22.13
N LEU A 85 -27.72 -0.92 -22.02
CA LEU A 85 -28.32 0.38 -21.74
C LEU A 85 -29.26 0.84 -22.85
N THR A 86 -28.80 0.73 -24.10
CA THR A 86 -29.61 1.08 -25.29
C THR A 86 -30.87 0.23 -25.37
N TRP A 87 -30.73 -1.09 -25.15
CA TRP A 87 -31.86 -2.01 -25.10
C TRP A 87 -32.86 -1.62 -24.01
N ALA A 88 -32.38 -1.34 -22.79
CA ALA A 88 -33.25 -0.96 -21.68
C ALA A 88 -34.02 0.33 -21.98
N THR A 89 -33.38 1.34 -22.56
CA THR A 89 -34.07 2.59 -22.92
C THR A 89 -35.13 2.40 -24.01
N ALA A 90 -34.94 1.45 -24.93
CA ALA A 90 -35.88 1.19 -26.02
C ALA A 90 -37.08 0.32 -25.60
N HIS A 91 -36.94 -0.53 -24.58
CA HIS A 91 -37.96 -1.49 -24.15
C HIS A 91 -38.74 -1.05 -22.90
N LEU A 92 -38.34 0.06 -22.27
CA LEU A 92 -39.06 0.62 -21.14
C LEU A 92 -40.15 1.61 -21.58
N PRO A 93 -41.32 1.62 -20.91
CA PRO A 93 -42.34 2.64 -21.13
C PRO A 93 -41.75 4.05 -21.06
N ASP A 94 -42.24 4.97 -21.88
CA ASP A 94 -41.71 6.34 -21.96
C ASP A 94 -41.85 7.13 -20.66
N ASP A 95 -42.83 6.78 -19.82
CA ASP A 95 -43.06 7.37 -18.51
C ASP A 95 -42.28 6.67 -17.37
N ALA A 96 -41.56 5.58 -17.67
CA ALA A 96 -40.78 4.85 -16.68
C ALA A 96 -39.43 5.53 -16.38
N LYS A 97 -39.07 5.61 -15.10
CA LYS A 97 -37.76 6.13 -14.66
C LYS A 97 -36.72 5.01 -14.65
N LEU A 98 -35.71 5.11 -15.51
CA LEU A 98 -34.58 4.18 -15.53
C LEU A 98 -33.48 4.62 -14.56
N PHE A 99 -33.03 3.71 -13.70
CA PHE A 99 -31.84 3.87 -12.87
C PHE A 99 -30.78 2.84 -13.26
N LEU A 100 -29.51 3.23 -13.20
CA LEU A 100 -28.40 2.30 -13.41
C LEU A 100 -27.84 1.85 -12.07
N LEU A 101 -27.82 0.56 -11.81
CA LEU A 101 -27.18 -0.02 -10.65
C LEU A 101 -25.87 -0.68 -11.08
N GLY A 102 -24.79 -0.41 -10.36
CA GLY A 102 -23.52 -1.08 -10.59
C GLY A 102 -22.89 -1.53 -9.28
N ALA A 103 -22.58 -2.82 -9.20
CA ALA A 103 -21.90 -3.42 -8.06
C ALA A 103 -20.43 -3.71 -8.41
N SER A 104 -19.49 -3.26 -7.56
CA SER A 104 -18.06 -3.48 -7.80
C SER A 104 -17.64 -3.01 -9.22
N PHE A 105 -17.04 -3.89 -10.02
CA PHE A 105 -16.72 -3.65 -11.43
C PHE A 105 -17.93 -3.27 -12.30
N GLY A 106 -19.12 -3.79 -12.01
CA GLY A 106 -20.35 -3.37 -12.70
C GLY A 106 -20.66 -1.88 -12.52
N GLY A 107 -20.14 -1.25 -11.46
CA GLY A 107 -20.16 0.20 -11.29
C GLY A 107 -19.35 0.96 -12.34
N LEU A 108 -18.19 0.42 -12.74
CA LEU A 108 -17.39 0.99 -13.82
C LEU A 108 -18.16 0.90 -15.14
N LEU A 109 -18.69 -0.28 -15.48
CA LEU A 109 -19.46 -0.49 -16.71
C LEU A 109 -20.74 0.36 -16.78
N ALA A 110 -21.48 0.45 -15.69
CA ALA A 110 -22.70 1.26 -15.62
C ALA A 110 -22.43 2.76 -15.89
N LEU A 111 -21.36 3.28 -15.28
CA LEU A 111 -20.96 4.68 -15.45
C LEU A 111 -20.36 4.95 -16.83
N ASP A 112 -19.56 4.01 -17.35
CA ASP A 112 -18.96 4.11 -18.68
C ASP A 112 -20.03 4.09 -19.78
N ALA A 113 -20.95 3.12 -19.73
CA ALA A 113 -22.07 3.04 -20.67
C ALA A 113 -22.91 4.32 -20.69
N LEU A 114 -23.17 4.91 -19.52
CA LEU A 114 -23.89 6.18 -19.42
C LEU A 114 -23.12 7.36 -20.02
N LEU A 115 -21.80 7.40 -19.85
CA LEU A 115 -20.95 8.48 -20.35
C LEU A 115 -20.70 8.39 -21.86
N GLU A 116 -20.74 7.18 -22.43
CA GLU A 116 -20.64 6.95 -23.88
C GLU A 116 -22.00 7.07 -24.60
N ALA A 117 -23.11 6.96 -23.86
CA ALA A 117 -24.45 7.01 -24.42
C ALA A 117 -24.75 8.36 -25.10
N SER A 118 -25.59 8.31 -26.13
CA SER A 118 -26.11 9.51 -26.79
C SER A 118 -27.00 10.33 -25.85
N PRO A 119 -27.15 11.65 -26.07
CA PRO A 119 -27.94 12.51 -25.18
C PRO A 119 -29.38 12.05 -24.94
N ASP A 120 -30.03 11.47 -25.95
CA ASP A 120 -31.38 10.89 -25.85
C ASP A 120 -31.45 9.68 -24.91
N VAL A 121 -30.44 8.82 -24.94
CA VAL A 121 -30.30 7.70 -23.99
C VAL A 121 -29.97 8.22 -22.59
N GLN A 122 -29.08 9.22 -22.47
CA GLN A 122 -28.75 9.85 -21.19
C GLN A 122 -29.97 10.49 -20.52
N ASP A 123 -30.83 11.16 -21.30
CA ASP A 123 -32.03 11.85 -20.79
C ASP A 123 -33.11 10.87 -20.28
N ARG A 124 -33.07 9.59 -20.68
CA ARG A 124 -33.92 8.53 -20.13
C ARG A 124 -33.47 8.05 -18.74
N VAL A 125 -32.24 8.35 -18.31
CA VAL A 125 -31.68 7.88 -17.03
C VAL A 125 -31.95 8.90 -15.93
N ALA A 126 -32.61 8.47 -14.86
CA ALA A 126 -32.96 9.30 -13.70
C ALA A 126 -31.85 9.33 -12.63
N GLY A 127 -31.01 8.31 -12.55
CA GLY A 127 -29.93 8.27 -11.58
C GLY A 127 -29.10 6.98 -11.57
N VAL A 128 -28.11 6.95 -10.70
CA VAL A 128 -27.17 5.84 -10.53
C VAL A 128 -27.14 5.33 -9.08
N ILE A 129 -27.00 4.02 -8.92
CA ILE A 129 -26.94 3.30 -7.64
C ILE A 129 -25.64 2.51 -7.61
N LEU A 130 -24.75 2.84 -6.68
CA LEU A 130 -23.38 2.37 -6.65
C LEU A 130 -23.13 1.56 -5.38
N LEU A 131 -22.90 0.25 -5.54
CA LEU A 131 -22.67 -0.69 -4.43
C LEU A 131 -21.20 -1.12 -4.43
N ASN A 132 -20.39 -0.60 -3.51
CA ASN A 132 -18.94 -0.82 -3.49
C ASN A 132 -18.28 -0.61 -4.88
N ALA A 133 -18.80 0.36 -5.64
CA ALA A 133 -18.52 0.48 -7.06
C ALA A 133 -17.09 0.97 -7.36
N VAL A 134 -16.49 0.42 -8.41
CA VAL A 134 -15.30 0.98 -9.05
C VAL A 134 -15.68 2.29 -9.72
N THR A 135 -15.24 3.40 -9.12
CA THR A 135 -15.56 4.78 -9.57
C THR A 135 -14.33 5.55 -10.05
N ASN A 136 -13.14 5.02 -9.79
CA ASN A 136 -11.87 5.57 -10.24
C ASN A 136 -10.95 4.40 -10.60
N ILE A 137 -10.47 4.36 -11.84
CA ILE A 137 -9.46 3.37 -12.27
C ILE A 137 -8.08 4.01 -12.31
N GLY A 138 -7.03 3.25 -11.96
CA GLY A 138 -5.66 3.75 -11.97
C GLY A 138 -4.76 3.11 -10.93
N THR A 139 -3.45 3.20 -11.15
CA THR A 139 -2.42 2.66 -10.25
C THR A 139 -2.19 3.53 -9.01
N GLN A 140 -2.54 4.81 -9.07
CA GLN A 140 -2.43 5.75 -7.96
C GLN A 140 -3.83 6.15 -7.49
N ALA A 141 -4.21 5.69 -6.28
CA ALA A 141 -5.49 6.01 -5.62
C ALA A 141 -6.77 5.58 -6.38
N GLY A 142 -6.64 4.81 -7.47
CA GLY A 142 -7.72 4.13 -8.19
C GLY A 142 -7.73 2.63 -7.97
N TRP A 143 -8.71 1.95 -8.56
CA TRP A 143 -8.80 0.49 -8.63
C TRP A 143 -8.23 0.01 -9.97
N HIS A 144 -7.58 -1.14 -9.99
CA HIS A 144 -7.13 -1.77 -11.23
C HIS A 144 -7.05 -3.28 -11.06
N ASN A 145 -7.15 -3.99 -12.18
CA ASN A 145 -6.86 -5.42 -12.29
C ASN A 145 -6.44 -5.73 -13.74
N ARG A 146 -6.19 -7.01 -14.02
CA ARG A 146 -5.76 -7.50 -15.35
C ARG A 146 -6.75 -7.27 -16.49
N VAL A 147 -8.00 -6.90 -16.21
CA VAL A 147 -9.02 -6.68 -17.25
C VAL A 147 -8.87 -5.30 -17.84
N VAL A 148 -8.65 -4.27 -17.02
CA VAL A 148 -8.61 -2.86 -17.45
C VAL A 148 -7.21 -2.48 -17.92
N PRO A 149 -6.99 -2.18 -19.22
CA PRO A 149 -5.67 -1.82 -19.74
C PRO A 149 -5.13 -0.52 -19.12
N ALA A 150 -3.85 -0.50 -18.75
CA ALA A 150 -3.28 0.60 -17.97
C ALA A 150 -3.24 1.96 -18.70
N ASP A 151 -3.16 1.94 -20.02
CA ASP A 151 -3.23 3.10 -20.90
C ASP A 151 -4.63 3.76 -20.90
N THR A 152 -5.67 3.03 -20.51
CA THR A 152 -7.03 3.57 -20.39
C THR A 152 -7.31 4.31 -19.08
N PHE A 153 -6.44 4.22 -18.08
CA PHE A 153 -6.72 4.76 -16.75
C PHE A 153 -6.99 6.27 -16.74
N ALA A 154 -6.26 7.02 -17.57
CA ALA A 154 -6.42 8.46 -17.66
C ALA A 154 -7.71 8.88 -18.40
N SER A 155 -8.10 8.12 -19.43
CA SER A 155 -9.21 8.47 -20.33
C SER A 155 -10.55 7.90 -19.87
N LEU A 156 -10.57 6.70 -19.28
CA LEU A 156 -11.80 5.95 -19.00
C LEU A 156 -12.19 5.95 -17.51
N SER A 157 -11.49 6.69 -16.64
CA SER A 157 -11.88 6.78 -15.23
C SER A 157 -13.19 7.53 -15.03
N PRO A 158 -14.25 6.91 -14.45
CA PRO A 158 -15.53 7.59 -14.26
C PRO A 158 -15.43 8.87 -13.45
N PHE A 159 -14.58 8.88 -12.41
CA PHE A 159 -14.33 10.07 -11.60
C PHE A 159 -13.80 11.24 -12.44
N ALA A 160 -12.81 10.97 -13.30
CA ALA A 160 -12.21 12.00 -14.14
C ALA A 160 -13.21 12.51 -15.18
N ARG A 161 -13.95 11.59 -15.82
CA ARG A 161 -14.91 11.90 -16.89
C ARG A 161 -16.17 12.63 -16.39
N LEU A 162 -16.67 12.30 -15.20
CA LEU A 162 -17.85 12.96 -14.63
C LEU A 162 -17.55 14.33 -14.02
N LYS A 163 -16.29 14.62 -13.67
CA LYS A 163 -15.93 15.90 -13.02
C LYS A 163 -16.28 17.08 -13.92
N GLY A 164 -17.27 17.88 -13.50
CA GLY A 164 -17.77 19.03 -14.25
C GLY A 164 -18.75 18.67 -15.38
N HIS A 165 -19.17 17.40 -15.50
CA HIS A 165 -20.09 16.96 -16.53
C HIS A 165 -21.54 17.41 -16.24
N PRO A 166 -22.33 17.83 -17.24
CA PRO A 166 -23.73 18.27 -17.07
C PRO A 166 -24.65 17.23 -16.41
N LEU A 167 -24.33 15.94 -16.54
CA LEU A 167 -25.08 14.87 -15.90
C LEU A 167 -25.15 14.97 -14.38
N LEU A 168 -24.16 15.61 -13.72
CA LEU A 168 -24.15 15.77 -12.27
C LEU A 168 -25.32 16.61 -11.74
N SER A 169 -25.83 17.55 -12.53
CA SER A 169 -27.01 18.35 -12.16
C SER A 169 -28.33 17.70 -12.57
N LYS A 170 -28.31 16.80 -13.56
CA LYS A 170 -29.49 16.07 -14.04
C LYS A 170 -29.80 14.84 -13.19
N LEU A 171 -28.78 14.05 -12.86
CA LEU A 171 -28.94 12.74 -12.24
C LEU A 171 -28.99 12.80 -10.71
N ARG A 172 -29.56 11.76 -10.11
CA ARG A 172 -29.40 11.44 -8.68
C ARG A 172 -28.37 10.32 -8.50
N CYS A 173 -27.66 10.30 -7.38
CA CYS A 173 -26.69 9.26 -7.06
C CYS A 173 -26.94 8.67 -5.68
N TYR A 174 -27.00 7.35 -5.59
CA TYR A 174 -26.97 6.61 -4.33
C TYR A 174 -25.68 5.82 -4.24
N ILE A 175 -24.99 5.88 -3.10
CA ILE A 175 -23.77 5.13 -2.83
C ILE A 175 -23.95 4.36 -1.52
N ALA A 176 -23.74 3.05 -1.56
CA ALA A 176 -23.56 2.23 -0.37
C ALA A 176 -22.18 1.58 -0.39
N HIS A 177 -21.41 1.77 0.70
CA HIS A 177 -20.02 1.27 0.75
C HIS A 177 -19.62 0.65 2.11
N GLY A 178 -18.94 -0.49 2.08
CA GLY A 178 -18.44 -1.22 3.26
C GLY A 178 -17.15 -0.62 3.86
N GLY A 179 -17.13 -0.37 5.17
CA GLY A 179 -15.98 0.22 5.86
C GLY A 179 -14.74 -0.67 5.95
N LYS A 180 -14.90 -1.99 5.72
CA LYS A 180 -13.84 -2.99 5.65
C LYS A 180 -13.68 -3.56 4.24
N ASP A 181 -14.06 -2.80 3.22
CA ASP A 181 -13.82 -3.17 1.83
C ASP A 181 -12.32 -3.15 1.52
N GLU A 182 -11.75 -4.32 1.21
CA GLU A 182 -10.34 -4.50 0.83
C GLU A 182 -10.15 -4.54 -0.69
N VAL A 183 -11.23 -4.59 -1.48
CA VAL A 183 -11.20 -4.70 -2.94
C VAL A 183 -11.25 -3.32 -3.56
N VAL A 184 -12.28 -2.52 -3.23
CA VAL A 184 -12.41 -1.14 -3.71
C VAL A 184 -12.20 -0.19 -2.54
N PRO A 185 -11.23 0.74 -2.60
CA PRO A 185 -10.99 1.66 -1.49
C PRO A 185 -12.21 2.56 -1.22
N ILE A 186 -12.71 2.57 0.01
CA ILE A 186 -13.79 3.47 0.45
C ILE A 186 -13.52 4.95 0.16
N ALA A 187 -12.25 5.35 0.13
CA ALA A 187 -11.85 6.70 -0.25
C ALA A 187 -12.24 7.07 -1.69
N ALA A 188 -12.36 6.09 -2.60
CA ALA A 188 -12.84 6.30 -3.96
C ALA A 188 -14.31 6.74 -3.95
N SER A 189 -15.18 6.01 -3.26
CA SER A 189 -16.60 6.38 -3.13
C SER A 189 -16.82 7.71 -2.42
N LYS A 190 -16.05 8.01 -1.37
CA LYS A 190 -16.09 9.33 -0.69
C LYS A 190 -15.64 10.48 -1.60
N ARG A 191 -14.62 10.26 -2.44
CA ARG A 191 -14.18 11.27 -3.42
C ARG A 191 -15.23 11.45 -4.51
N PHE A 192 -15.75 10.35 -5.04
CA PHE A 192 -16.74 10.35 -6.10
C PHE A 192 -18.03 11.06 -5.69
N SER A 193 -18.52 10.84 -4.46
CA SER A 193 -19.74 11.53 -3.96
C SER A 193 -19.62 13.05 -3.98
N ARG A 194 -18.42 13.61 -3.86
CA ARG A 194 -18.19 15.06 -3.86
C ARG A 194 -18.36 15.72 -5.23
N LEU A 195 -18.49 14.94 -6.30
CA LEU A 195 -18.79 15.50 -7.62
C LEU A 195 -20.24 16.01 -7.71
N TRP A 196 -21.15 15.49 -6.88
CA TRP A 196 -22.57 15.83 -6.96
C TRP A 196 -22.91 17.13 -6.23
N PRO A 197 -23.85 17.94 -6.77
CA PRO A 197 -24.47 19.03 -6.04
C PRO A 197 -25.18 18.55 -4.77
N GLU A 198 -25.33 19.47 -3.80
CA GLU A 198 -26.06 19.20 -2.56
C GLU A 198 -27.50 18.73 -2.87
N GLY A 199 -27.96 17.70 -2.15
CA GLY A 199 -29.27 17.08 -2.35
C GLY A 199 -29.37 16.11 -3.53
N ARG A 200 -28.33 15.98 -4.38
CA ARG A 200 -28.33 15.04 -5.52
C ARG A 200 -27.65 13.71 -5.23
N VAL A 201 -26.91 13.59 -4.12
CA VAL A 201 -26.22 12.36 -3.72
C VAL A 201 -26.63 11.91 -2.32
N THR A 202 -26.78 10.60 -2.12
CA THR A 202 -26.97 9.95 -0.83
C THR A 202 -25.85 8.94 -0.62
N VAL A 203 -25.13 9.03 0.51
CA VAL A 203 -24.00 8.13 0.82
C VAL A 203 -24.25 7.40 2.13
N ASN A 204 -24.32 6.07 2.07
CA ASN A 204 -24.49 5.20 3.21
C ASN A 204 -23.23 4.34 3.41
N LEU A 205 -22.46 4.64 4.45
CA LEU A 205 -21.26 3.87 4.79
C LEU A 205 -21.57 2.85 5.89
N PHE A 206 -21.06 1.63 5.75
CA PHE A 206 -21.30 0.52 6.67
C PHE A 206 -19.99 0.11 7.36
N PRO A 207 -19.63 0.67 8.53
CA PRO A 207 -18.27 0.61 9.09
C PRO A 207 -17.65 -0.79 9.24
N ASN A 208 -18.47 -1.83 9.44
CA ASN A 208 -18.03 -3.20 9.67
C ASN A 208 -18.29 -4.17 8.50
N ALA A 209 -18.79 -3.65 7.38
CA ALA A 209 -19.14 -4.44 6.21
C ALA A 209 -17.96 -4.56 5.23
N ASP A 210 -17.85 -5.72 4.59
CA ASP A 210 -16.86 -6.03 3.56
C ASP A 210 -17.41 -5.79 2.13
N HIS A 211 -16.67 -6.21 1.10
CA HIS A 211 -16.98 -5.90 -0.31
C HIS A 211 -18.32 -6.50 -0.82
N GLY A 212 -18.78 -7.63 -0.28
CA GLY A 212 -20.00 -8.32 -0.74
C GLY A 212 -21.20 -8.15 0.18
N PHE A 213 -21.12 -7.24 1.16
CA PHE A 213 -22.02 -7.23 2.32
C PHE A 213 -23.52 -7.13 1.98
N PHE A 214 -23.88 -6.43 0.90
CA PHE A 214 -25.27 -6.19 0.49
C PHE A 214 -25.98 -7.47 0.03
N ASN A 215 -25.26 -8.54 -0.28
CA ASN A 215 -25.83 -9.86 -0.58
C ASN A 215 -26.13 -10.71 0.67
N ARG A 216 -25.81 -10.23 1.88
CA ARG A 216 -26.00 -10.98 3.13
C ARG A 216 -27.26 -10.51 3.86
N ASN A 217 -28.00 -11.46 4.44
CA ASN A 217 -29.27 -11.19 5.13
C ASN A 217 -29.22 -10.06 6.16
N ALA A 218 -28.10 -9.89 6.88
CA ALA A 218 -27.94 -8.85 7.90
C ALA A 218 -27.94 -7.41 7.35
N HIS A 219 -27.62 -7.20 6.07
CA HIS A 219 -27.51 -5.88 5.46
C HIS A 219 -28.40 -5.68 4.24
N ALA A 220 -28.73 -6.76 3.52
CA ALA A 220 -29.55 -6.72 2.32
C ALA A 220 -30.87 -5.96 2.54
N ALA A 221 -31.56 -6.21 3.65
CA ALA A 221 -32.84 -5.58 3.96
C ALA A 221 -32.71 -4.07 4.25
N THR A 222 -31.61 -3.66 4.87
CA THR A 222 -31.34 -2.24 5.18
C THR A 222 -30.96 -1.48 3.91
N VAL A 223 -30.09 -2.07 3.08
CA VAL A 223 -29.64 -1.48 1.82
C VAL A 223 -30.79 -1.41 0.81
N SER A 224 -31.59 -2.47 0.69
CA SER A 224 -32.75 -2.50 -0.22
C SER A 224 -33.81 -1.47 0.16
N ARG A 225 -34.13 -1.33 1.45
CA ARG A 225 -35.07 -0.30 1.94
C ARG A 225 -34.57 1.11 1.64
N ALA A 226 -33.29 1.38 1.86
CA ALA A 226 -32.70 2.69 1.58
C ALA A 226 -32.72 3.00 0.08
N ILE A 227 -32.49 2.01 -0.78
CA ILE A 227 -32.58 2.18 -2.23
C ILE A 227 -34.03 2.39 -2.67
N ARG A 228 -35.01 1.65 -2.14
CA ARG A 228 -36.43 1.92 -2.44
C ARG A 228 -36.84 3.34 -2.09
N GLN A 229 -36.47 3.80 -0.90
CA GLN A 229 -36.70 5.19 -0.50
C GLN A 229 -36.02 6.17 -1.47
N PHE A 230 -34.79 5.88 -1.91
CA PHE A 230 -34.11 6.68 -2.91
C PHE A 230 -34.87 6.71 -4.25
N LEU A 231 -35.37 5.57 -4.74
CA LEU A 231 -36.08 5.44 -6.00
C LEU A 231 -37.43 6.18 -6.02
N GLU A 232 -38.16 6.15 -4.91
CA GLU A 232 -39.51 6.72 -4.80
C GLU A 232 -39.52 8.25 -4.60
N LEU A 233 -38.40 8.84 -4.16
CA LEU A 233 -38.30 10.29 -3.96
C LEU A 233 -38.53 11.06 -5.29
N PRO A 234 -39.40 12.09 -5.30
CA PRO A 234 -39.63 12.90 -6.49
C PRO A 234 -38.34 13.56 -6.96
N VAL A 235 -38.14 13.59 -8.28
CA VAL A 235 -37.03 14.32 -8.90
C VAL A 235 -37.46 15.78 -8.91
N GLU A 236 -37.12 16.55 -7.87
CA GLU A 236 -37.36 17.99 -7.91
C GLU A 236 -36.47 18.61 -9.01
N PRO A 237 -37.02 19.49 -9.87
CA PRO A 237 -36.18 20.29 -10.75
C PRO A 237 -35.22 21.11 -9.89
N ALA A 238 -33.97 21.24 -10.35
CA ALA A 238 -33.04 22.16 -9.70
C ALA A 238 -33.72 23.52 -9.61
N ARG A 239 -33.88 24.06 -8.40
CA ARG A 239 -34.53 25.37 -8.21
C ARG A 239 -33.83 26.39 -9.11
N GLU A 240 -34.57 26.88 -10.12
CA GLU A 240 -34.14 28.02 -10.91
C GLU A 240 -33.84 29.17 -9.94
N GLN A 241 -32.64 29.73 -10.07
CA GLN A 241 -32.26 30.92 -9.34
C GLN A 241 -33.22 32.05 -9.73
N VAL A 242 -34.03 32.50 -8.77
CA VAL A 242 -34.91 33.65 -8.92
C VAL A 242 -34.06 34.86 -9.35
N LYS A 243 -34.37 35.37 -10.55
CA LYS A 243 -33.86 36.63 -11.09
C LYS A 243 -34.26 37.78 -10.16
N VAL A 244 -33.32 38.30 -9.39
CA VAL A 244 -33.38 39.68 -8.88
C VAL A 244 -32.56 40.55 -9.83
N ALA A 245 -33.17 41.65 -10.26
CA ALA A 245 -32.78 42.46 -11.41
C ALA A 245 -31.30 42.86 -11.47
N ALA A 246 -30.77 42.77 -12.68
CA ALA A 246 -29.44 43.19 -13.06
C ALA A 246 -29.24 44.70 -12.84
N THR A 247 -28.24 45.05 -12.04
CA THR A 247 -27.33 46.16 -12.35
C THR A 247 -25.95 45.54 -12.57
N SER A 248 -25.29 46.01 -13.64
CA SER A 248 -24.13 45.47 -14.36
C SER A 248 -23.11 44.60 -13.60
N PRO A 249 -22.54 43.55 -14.25
CA PRO A 249 -21.56 42.67 -13.62
C PRO A 249 -20.20 43.36 -13.53
N SER A 250 -19.89 43.92 -12.36
CA SER A 250 -18.51 43.95 -11.89
C SER A 250 -18.07 42.52 -11.58
N LYS A 251 -16.89 42.13 -12.07
CA LYS A 251 -16.13 40.87 -11.87
C LYS A 251 -16.67 39.89 -10.80
N PRO A 252 -16.69 38.57 -11.08
CA PRO A 252 -17.35 37.56 -10.24
C PRO A 252 -16.78 37.56 -8.82
N ALA A 253 -17.64 37.84 -7.85
CA ALA A 253 -17.35 37.65 -6.44
C ALA A 253 -17.32 36.14 -6.14
N GLN A 254 -16.18 35.70 -5.63
CA GLN A 254 -15.94 34.37 -5.08
C GLN A 254 -17.04 33.99 -4.09
N ALA A 255 -17.59 32.78 -4.21
CA ALA A 255 -18.34 32.16 -3.12
C ALA A 255 -17.45 32.20 -1.87
N ALA A 256 -17.89 32.93 -0.83
CA ALA A 256 -17.10 33.15 0.36
C ALA A 256 -16.77 31.80 1.03
N GLN A 257 -15.53 31.36 0.87
CA GLN A 257 -14.94 30.27 1.63
C GLN A 257 -15.15 30.58 3.12
N LYS A 258 -15.89 29.74 3.84
CA LYS A 258 -16.18 29.96 5.26
C LYS A 258 -14.84 29.94 6.02
N ASN A 259 -14.30 31.12 6.30
CA ASN A 259 -13.06 31.27 7.04
C ASN A 259 -13.26 30.71 8.47
N LEU A 260 -12.55 29.64 8.81
CA LEU A 260 -12.66 28.97 10.12
C LEU A 260 -11.76 29.62 11.19
N LEU A 261 -10.94 30.60 10.78
CA LEU A 261 -10.02 31.34 11.63
C LEU A 261 -10.66 32.63 12.16
N PRO A 262 -10.15 33.14 13.30
CA PRO A 262 -10.52 34.46 13.78
C PRO A 262 -10.22 35.56 12.73
N PRO A 263 -10.99 36.67 12.73
CA PRO A 263 -10.69 37.83 11.90
C PRO A 263 -9.24 38.30 12.11
N ASN A 264 -8.52 38.59 11.03
CA ASN A 264 -7.11 39.02 11.01
C ASN A 264 -6.06 37.96 11.40
N ALA A 265 -6.45 36.71 11.66
CA ALA A 265 -5.49 35.62 11.87
C ALA A 265 -5.11 34.95 10.53
N THR A 266 -3.83 34.59 10.38
CA THR A 266 -3.32 33.80 9.26
C THR A 266 -2.67 32.51 9.78
N LEU A 267 -2.93 31.38 9.13
CA LEU A 267 -2.25 30.13 9.41
C LEU A 267 -0.85 30.12 8.82
N ALA A 268 0.14 29.70 9.60
CA ALA A 268 1.48 29.38 9.14
C ALA A 268 1.70 27.87 9.20
N TYR A 269 1.78 27.25 8.03
CA TYR A 269 2.04 25.83 7.86
C TYR A 269 3.53 25.56 7.69
N GLY A 270 4.13 24.84 8.62
CA GLY A 270 5.47 24.28 8.46
C GLY A 270 5.39 22.88 7.87
N ILE A 271 5.37 22.77 6.54
CA ILE A 271 4.97 21.53 5.88
C ILE A 271 6.06 20.47 5.80
N GLY A 272 7.32 20.85 6.00
CA GLY A 272 8.42 19.91 5.83
C GLY A 272 9.76 20.58 5.70
N ALA A 273 10.81 19.81 5.46
CA ALA A 273 10.85 18.35 5.49
C ALA A 273 11.24 17.84 6.89
N GLN A 274 10.88 16.60 7.21
CA GLN A 274 11.37 15.98 8.44
C GLN A 274 12.91 15.99 8.48
N LYS A 275 13.46 16.38 9.64
CA LYS A 275 14.91 16.56 9.89
C LYS A 275 15.55 17.75 9.14
N ALA A 276 14.74 18.71 8.67
CA ALA A 276 15.20 19.96 8.07
C ALA A 276 15.08 21.19 8.99
N GLY A 277 15.00 21.03 10.32
CA GLY A 277 15.03 22.16 11.26
C GLY A 277 13.68 22.82 11.56
N THR A 278 12.56 22.22 11.16
CA THR A 278 11.21 22.73 11.42
C THR A 278 10.90 22.95 12.90
N SER A 279 11.45 22.14 13.82
CA SER A 279 11.27 22.36 15.27
C SER A 279 11.98 23.63 15.75
N TRP A 280 13.19 23.89 15.25
CA TRP A 280 13.93 25.10 15.62
C TRP A 280 13.19 26.36 15.17
N LEU A 281 12.67 26.36 13.93
CA LEU A 281 11.88 27.50 13.44
C LEU A 281 10.59 27.68 14.25
N TYR A 282 9.89 26.59 14.56
CA TYR A 282 8.69 26.63 15.41
C TYR A 282 9.00 27.25 16.79
N GLU A 283 10.13 26.87 17.41
CA GLU A 283 10.57 27.43 18.69
C GLU A 283 10.97 28.92 18.59
N GLN A 284 11.55 29.37 17.46
CA GLN A 284 11.80 30.81 17.26
C GLN A 284 10.48 31.57 17.14
N LEU A 285 9.53 31.07 16.35
CA LEU A 285 8.21 31.69 16.20
C LEU A 285 7.45 31.72 17.53
N ALA A 286 7.59 30.69 18.37
CA ALA A 286 6.99 30.64 19.71
C ALA A 286 7.48 31.76 20.65
N LYS A 287 8.63 32.38 20.39
CA LYS A 287 9.13 33.55 21.14
C LYS A 287 8.41 34.86 20.75
N SER A 288 7.73 34.90 19.60
CA SER A 288 7.01 36.10 19.15
C SER A 288 5.66 36.22 19.83
N ALA A 289 5.38 37.39 20.41
CA ALA A 289 4.04 37.71 20.92
C ALA A 289 2.96 37.78 19.82
N GLN A 290 3.37 37.85 18.54
CA GLN A 290 2.48 37.90 17.38
C GLN A 290 2.18 36.50 16.80
N CYS A 291 2.77 35.43 17.35
CA CYS A 291 2.53 34.05 16.93
C CYS A 291 1.86 33.25 18.05
N HIS A 292 0.78 32.56 17.71
CA HIS A 292 0.18 31.51 18.51
C HIS A 292 0.71 30.15 18.06
N THR A 293 1.46 29.50 18.94
CA THR A 293 1.93 28.13 18.78
C THR A 293 1.16 27.23 19.75
N GLY A 294 0.52 26.18 19.26
CA GLY A 294 -0.19 25.23 20.10
C GLY A 294 0.75 24.44 21.02
N ALA A 295 0.17 23.78 22.02
CA ALA A 295 0.91 22.95 22.98
C ALA A 295 1.63 21.74 22.34
N THR A 296 1.16 21.30 21.16
CA THR A 296 1.70 20.14 20.45
C THR A 296 2.07 20.50 19.02
N LYS A 297 3.31 20.21 18.63
CA LYS A 297 3.78 20.21 17.23
C LYS A 297 3.47 18.85 16.59
N GLU A 298 3.41 18.79 15.26
CA GLU A 298 3.18 17.56 14.49
C GLU A 298 1.78 16.96 14.79
N LEU A 299 0.75 17.74 14.44
CA LEU A 299 -0.65 17.35 14.60
C LEU A 299 -1.04 16.20 13.69
N HIS A 300 -0.36 16.05 12.56
CA HIS A 300 -0.63 14.99 11.58
C HIS A 300 -2.10 14.94 11.14
N TYR A 301 -2.72 16.11 10.90
CA TYR A 301 -4.13 16.18 10.55
C TYR A 301 -4.36 15.77 9.08
N PHE A 302 -3.86 16.58 8.14
CA PHE A 302 -4.06 16.37 6.71
C PHE A 302 -3.36 15.12 6.17
N ASP A 303 -2.10 14.88 6.52
CA ASP A 303 -1.35 13.72 6.03
C ASP A 303 -1.98 12.40 6.50
N ALA A 304 -2.48 12.30 7.74
CA ALA A 304 -3.20 11.11 8.18
C ALA A 304 -4.53 10.87 7.42
N MET A 305 -5.14 11.92 6.86
CA MET A 305 -6.37 11.84 6.07
C MET A 305 -6.13 11.46 4.60
N TYR A 306 -5.06 11.98 4.00
CA TYR A 306 -4.82 11.89 2.56
C TYR A 306 -3.72 10.88 2.19
N VAL A 307 -2.83 10.52 3.12
CA VAL A 307 -1.67 9.67 2.86
C VAL A 307 -1.72 8.41 3.71
N LYS A 308 -2.01 7.26 3.09
CA LYS A 308 -2.17 5.96 3.77
C LYS A 308 -0.97 5.59 4.64
N SER A 309 0.26 5.88 4.21
CA SER A 309 1.46 5.59 5.01
C SER A 309 1.61 6.46 6.26
N GLU A 310 0.88 7.57 6.35
CA GLU A 310 0.93 8.52 7.47
C GLU A 310 -0.23 8.30 8.46
N SER A 311 -1.24 7.47 8.13
CA SER A 311 -2.32 7.12 9.05
C SER A 311 -1.84 6.32 10.27
N THR A 312 -0.61 5.79 10.24
CA THR A 312 0.03 5.09 11.37
C THR A 312 0.18 5.97 12.61
N HIS A 313 0.25 7.31 12.46
CA HIS A 313 0.32 8.23 13.60
C HIS A 313 -0.98 8.21 14.42
N LEU A 314 -2.13 8.09 13.75
CA LEU A 314 -3.42 7.95 14.40
C LEU A 314 -3.49 6.65 15.20
N GLN A 315 -3.09 5.53 14.57
CA GLN A 315 -3.04 4.22 15.22
C GLN A 315 -2.10 4.23 16.43
N THR A 316 -0.92 4.82 16.30
CA THR A 316 0.05 4.94 17.39
C THR A 316 -0.53 5.72 18.58
N ARG A 317 -1.26 6.81 18.33
CA ARG A 317 -1.94 7.59 19.39
C ARG A 317 -3.03 6.79 20.08
N LEU A 318 -3.82 6.01 19.32
CA LEU A 318 -4.83 5.11 19.89
C LEU A 318 -4.19 4.03 20.78
N GLU A 319 -3.07 3.45 20.35
CA GLU A 319 -2.32 2.50 21.16
C GLU A 319 -1.77 3.14 22.44
N GLN A 320 -1.24 4.36 22.35
CA GLN A 320 -0.77 5.11 23.52
C GLN A 320 -1.91 5.40 24.50
N LEU A 321 -3.08 5.81 24.00
CA LEU A 321 -4.27 6.05 24.81
C LEU A 321 -4.69 4.76 25.53
N ASN A 322 -4.80 3.66 24.79
CA ASN A 322 -5.15 2.35 25.35
C ASN A 322 -4.16 1.89 26.42
N ARG A 323 -2.86 2.13 26.23
CA ARG A 323 -1.83 1.84 27.24
C ARG A 323 -2.00 2.72 28.47
N ALA A 324 -2.17 4.03 28.29
CA ALA A 324 -2.34 4.98 29.39
C ALA A 324 -3.55 4.63 30.26
N VAL A 325 -4.70 4.33 29.63
CA VAL A 325 -5.93 3.90 30.32
C VAL A 325 -5.70 2.62 31.12
N LYS A 326 -5.04 1.61 30.54
CA LYS A 326 -4.75 0.33 31.23
C LYS A 326 -3.81 0.47 32.42
N THR A 327 -3.02 1.54 32.49
CA THR A 327 -2.09 1.78 33.59
C THR A 327 -2.71 2.57 34.76
N ILE A 328 -3.96 3.02 34.64
CA ILE A 328 -4.67 3.67 35.75
C ILE A 328 -4.96 2.63 36.84
N THR A 329 -4.56 2.95 38.07
CA THR A 329 -4.80 2.12 39.25
C THR A 329 -5.98 2.67 40.06
N PRO A 330 -6.83 1.84 40.66
CA PRO A 330 -7.85 2.30 41.61
C PRO A 330 -7.19 2.87 42.88
N GLY A 331 -7.69 4.00 43.40
CA GLY A 331 -7.21 4.63 44.63
C GLY A 331 -6.46 5.96 44.44
N MET A 332 -5.91 6.52 45.51
CA MET A 332 -5.16 7.78 45.52
C MET A 332 -3.70 7.57 45.09
N ASP A 333 -3.47 7.19 43.83
CA ASP A 333 -2.13 7.11 43.22
C ASP A 333 -1.74 8.47 42.61
N PRO A 334 -0.71 9.16 43.11
CA PRO A 334 -0.25 10.44 42.55
C PRO A 334 0.17 10.36 41.07
N GLU A 335 0.58 9.18 40.59
CA GLU A 335 0.97 8.98 39.19
C GLU A 335 -0.26 8.97 38.25
N ASN A 336 -1.46 8.70 38.78
CA ASN A 336 -2.70 8.83 38.00
C ASN A 336 -2.90 10.25 37.47
N LYS A 337 -2.41 11.29 38.17
CA LYS A 337 -2.49 12.68 37.66
C LYS A 337 -1.79 12.83 36.31
N LYS A 338 -0.60 12.24 36.14
CA LYS A 338 0.15 12.30 34.88
C LYS A 338 -0.48 11.43 33.79
N ARG A 339 -0.98 10.25 34.17
CA ARG A 339 -1.68 9.34 33.24
C ARG A 339 -2.97 9.98 32.70
N LEU A 340 -3.76 10.60 33.57
CA LEU A 340 -4.98 11.32 33.19
C LEU A 340 -4.68 12.53 32.30
N ALA A 341 -3.66 13.32 32.62
CA ALA A 341 -3.22 14.42 31.73
C ALA A 341 -2.78 13.90 30.34
N THR A 342 -2.13 12.73 30.27
CA THR A 342 -1.79 12.08 28.99
C THR A 342 -3.03 11.63 28.23
N ILE A 343 -4.01 11.04 28.93
CA ILE A 343 -5.30 10.62 28.37
C ILE A 343 -6.07 11.82 27.81
N GLU A 344 -6.16 12.92 28.56
CA GLU A 344 -6.80 14.16 28.12
C GLU A 344 -6.16 14.68 26.83
N LEU A 345 -4.83 14.82 26.82
CA LEU A 345 -4.07 15.28 25.65
C LEU A 345 -4.28 14.38 24.42
N LEU A 346 -4.22 13.05 24.60
CA LEU A 346 -4.40 12.11 23.49
C LEU A 346 -5.83 12.11 22.96
N THR A 347 -6.82 12.17 23.85
CA THR A 347 -8.24 12.23 23.48
C THR A 347 -8.54 13.49 22.68
N GLU A 348 -8.00 14.62 23.12
CA GLU A 348 -8.11 15.91 22.44
C GLU A 348 -7.44 15.90 21.06
N ARG A 349 -6.29 15.26 20.91
CA ARG A 349 -5.63 15.11 19.61
C ARG A 349 -6.35 14.13 18.68
N LEU A 350 -7.05 13.15 19.24
CA LEU A 350 -7.85 12.22 18.44
C LEU A 350 -9.16 12.87 17.98
N SER A 351 -9.71 13.80 18.76
CA SER A 351 -10.97 14.46 18.42
C SER A 351 -10.88 15.35 17.17
N ILE A 352 -9.69 15.85 16.81
CA ILE A 352 -9.51 16.59 15.54
C ILE A 352 -9.86 15.71 14.33
N HIS A 353 -9.74 14.39 14.45
CA HIS A 353 -10.08 13.41 13.40
C HIS A 353 -11.52 12.89 13.48
N ALA A 354 -12.31 13.30 14.49
CA ALA A 354 -13.68 12.84 14.72
C ALA A 354 -14.72 13.64 13.89
N THR A 355 -14.40 13.93 12.63
CA THR A 355 -15.21 14.76 11.73
C THR A 355 -15.11 14.24 10.29
N THR A 356 -16.03 14.68 9.43
CA THR A 356 -15.90 14.42 7.99
C THR A 356 -14.71 15.20 7.42
N PRO A 357 -14.00 14.66 6.41
CA PRO A 357 -12.82 15.33 5.84
C PRO A 357 -13.02 16.75 5.31
N ASP A 358 -14.27 17.11 5.00
CA ASP A 358 -14.63 18.40 4.41
C ASP A 358 -15.10 19.42 5.48
N SER A 359 -15.11 19.02 6.76
CA SER A 359 -15.39 19.87 7.91
C SER A 359 -14.15 19.97 8.80
N HIS A 360 -13.28 20.95 8.48
CA HIS A 360 -12.06 21.25 9.24
C HIS A 360 -12.32 21.94 10.59
N GLY A 361 -13.58 22.02 11.04
CA GLY A 361 -14.01 22.73 12.25
C GLY A 361 -13.27 22.28 13.51
N PRO A 362 -13.31 20.98 13.89
CA PRO A 362 -12.61 20.49 15.07
C PRO A 362 -11.09 20.70 15.04
N TYR A 363 -10.49 20.63 13.86
CA TYR A 363 -9.08 20.94 13.66
C TYR A 363 -8.79 22.43 13.89
N ALA A 364 -9.59 23.32 13.29
CA ALA A 364 -9.47 24.76 13.51
C ALA A 364 -9.70 25.13 14.99
N ASP A 365 -10.70 24.53 15.64
CA ASP A 365 -10.99 24.74 17.06
C ASP A 365 -9.83 24.31 17.96
N TYR A 366 -9.19 23.19 17.64
CA TYR A 366 -7.96 22.76 18.33
C TYR A 366 -6.84 23.79 18.17
N LEU A 367 -6.60 24.29 16.95
CA LEU A 367 -5.56 25.30 16.69
C LEU A 367 -5.81 26.65 17.38
N LYS A 368 -7.06 26.96 17.74
CA LYS A 368 -7.42 28.21 18.43
C LYS A 368 -7.32 28.08 19.96
N LYS A 369 -6.98 26.92 20.51
CA LYS A 369 -6.92 26.74 21.97
C LYS A 369 -5.81 27.56 22.61
N GLY A 370 -6.20 28.49 23.48
CA GLY A 370 -5.26 29.43 24.10
C GLY A 370 -4.83 30.57 23.18
N TYR A 371 -5.48 30.74 22.02
CA TYR A 371 -5.33 31.90 21.17
C TYR A 371 -5.84 33.16 21.89
N LYS A 372 -5.07 34.25 21.81
CA LYS A 372 -5.32 35.53 22.51
C LYS A 372 -5.31 36.73 21.55
N GLY A 373 -5.53 36.52 20.25
CA GLY A 373 -5.54 37.59 19.25
C GLY A 373 -4.22 37.78 18.48
N GLN A 374 -3.33 36.78 18.48
CA GLN A 374 -2.07 36.83 17.72
C GLN A 374 -2.30 36.87 16.20
N LYS A 375 -1.40 37.51 15.44
CA LYS A 375 -1.53 37.60 13.97
C LYS A 375 -1.44 36.24 13.27
N ILE A 376 -0.57 35.35 13.79
CA ILE A 376 -0.24 34.07 13.15
C ILE A 376 -0.64 32.92 14.06
N ILE A 377 -1.27 31.89 13.50
CA ILE A 377 -1.50 30.59 14.18
C ILE A 377 -0.64 29.53 13.48
N CYS A 378 0.19 28.79 14.22
CA CYS A 378 1.17 27.88 13.64
C CYS A 378 0.72 26.42 13.71
N ASP A 379 0.75 25.70 12.58
CA ASP A 379 0.74 24.23 12.52
C ASP A 379 1.97 23.74 11.75
N PHE A 380 2.93 23.17 12.48
CA PHE A 380 4.15 22.63 11.90
C PHE A 380 4.11 21.11 11.97
N THR A 381 3.76 20.49 10.85
CA THR A 381 3.77 19.03 10.67
C THR A 381 4.66 18.71 9.46
N PRO A 382 5.92 18.26 9.68
CA PRO A 382 6.91 18.14 8.60
C PRO A 382 6.60 17.07 7.54
N SER A 383 5.60 16.23 7.76
CA SER A 383 5.11 15.25 6.80
C SER A 383 4.00 15.79 5.91
N TYR A 384 3.47 17.01 6.11
CA TYR A 384 2.56 17.61 5.13
C TYR A 384 3.21 17.77 3.74
N CYS A 385 4.54 17.77 3.65
CA CYS A 385 5.28 17.70 2.39
C CYS A 385 5.00 16.42 1.57
N THR A 386 4.34 15.39 2.13
CA THR A 386 3.91 14.19 1.39
C THR A 386 2.54 14.33 0.72
N LEU A 387 1.82 15.42 0.98
CA LEU A 387 0.51 15.71 0.35
C LEU A 387 0.65 15.96 -1.15
N ASP A 388 -0.44 15.71 -1.87
CA ASP A 388 -0.65 16.12 -3.26
C ASP A 388 -1.32 17.50 -3.33
N ALA A 389 -1.62 17.97 -4.55
CA ALA A 389 -2.23 19.28 -4.77
C ALA A 389 -3.60 19.41 -4.09
N ASP A 390 -4.41 18.34 -4.08
CA ASP A 390 -5.70 18.32 -3.41
C ASP A 390 -5.55 18.47 -1.89
N GLY A 391 -4.57 17.78 -1.29
CA GLY A 391 -4.23 17.93 0.13
C GLY A 391 -3.83 19.36 0.49
N PHE A 392 -3.00 20.01 -0.32
CA PHE A 392 -2.63 21.42 -0.11
C PHE A 392 -3.82 22.38 -0.31
N ALA A 393 -4.69 22.12 -1.29
CA ALA A 393 -5.92 22.88 -1.48
C ALA A 393 -6.85 22.80 -0.26
N GLN A 394 -6.88 21.65 0.43
CA GLN A 394 -7.62 21.47 1.67
C GLN A 394 -6.99 22.20 2.85
N MET A 395 -5.66 22.29 2.92
CA MET A 395 -5.00 23.14 3.91
C MET A 395 -5.36 24.62 3.70
N LYS A 396 -5.40 25.08 2.45
CA LYS A 396 -5.80 26.44 2.10
C LYS A 396 -7.28 26.72 2.42
N SER A 397 -8.14 25.70 2.41
CA SER A 397 -9.58 25.89 2.61
C SER A 397 -9.99 26.22 4.05
N VAL A 398 -9.08 26.04 5.02
CA VAL A 398 -9.32 26.38 6.44
C VAL A 398 -9.44 27.91 6.63
N GLY A 399 -8.69 28.70 5.87
CA GLY A 399 -8.65 30.15 5.97
C GLY A 399 -7.37 30.73 5.36
N PRO A 400 -7.09 32.04 5.54
CA PRO A 400 -5.84 32.66 5.09
C PRO A 400 -4.62 31.87 5.59
N ALA A 401 -3.77 31.44 4.67
CA ALA A 401 -2.67 30.52 4.97
C ALA A 401 -1.37 30.89 4.24
N LYS A 402 -0.25 30.62 4.91
CA LYS A 402 1.13 30.77 4.44
C LYS A 402 1.88 29.46 4.66
N PHE A 403 2.60 29.00 3.65
CA PHE A 403 3.24 27.70 3.59
C PHE A 403 4.75 27.87 3.61
N ILE A 404 5.41 27.34 4.65
CA ILE A 404 6.85 27.36 4.80
C ILE A 404 7.39 25.96 4.55
N PHE A 405 8.20 25.81 3.50
CA PHE A 405 8.86 24.57 3.17
C PHE A 405 10.37 24.67 3.39
N ILE A 406 10.88 23.94 4.38
CA ILE A 406 12.29 23.91 4.73
C ILE A 406 12.95 22.68 4.11
N MET A 407 13.83 22.88 3.14
CA MET A 407 14.59 21.80 2.52
C MET A 407 15.96 21.67 3.19
N ARG A 408 16.51 20.47 3.21
CA ARG A 408 17.87 20.19 3.70
C ARG A 408 18.55 19.30 2.67
N ASP A 409 19.89 19.34 2.61
CA ASP A 409 20.65 18.40 1.80
C ASP A 409 20.05 16.98 1.90
N PRO A 410 19.53 16.41 0.79
CA PRO A 410 18.77 15.16 0.79
C PRO A 410 19.48 14.01 1.50
N VAL A 411 20.80 13.91 1.34
CA VAL A 411 21.64 12.88 1.98
C VAL A 411 21.72 13.11 3.47
N LYS A 412 22.07 14.34 3.90
CA LYS A 412 22.14 14.68 5.34
C LYS A 412 20.79 14.55 6.03
N ARG A 413 19.69 14.83 5.32
CA ARG A 413 18.31 14.66 5.80
C ARG A 413 18.02 13.19 6.05
N LEU A 414 18.25 12.31 5.07
CA LEU A 414 18.06 10.86 5.21
C LEU A 414 18.96 10.28 6.30
N TRP A 415 20.24 10.64 6.33
CA TRP A 415 21.16 10.20 7.37
C TRP A 415 20.69 10.60 8.76
N SER A 416 20.18 11.82 8.91
CA SER A 416 19.60 12.27 10.17
C SER A 416 18.33 11.51 10.56
N GLN A 417 17.55 11.02 9.59
CA GLN A 417 16.38 10.18 9.84
C GLN A 417 16.78 8.77 10.28
N ILE A 418 17.78 8.18 9.62
CA ILE A 418 18.35 6.87 9.98
C ILE A 418 18.84 6.89 11.43
N ARG A 419 19.71 7.85 11.77
CA ARG A 419 20.24 8.03 13.12
C ARG A 419 19.14 8.13 14.17
N MET A 420 18.11 8.93 13.89
CA MET A 420 16.97 9.09 14.81
C MET A 420 16.17 7.81 14.98
N SER A 421 15.92 7.08 13.89
CA SER A 421 15.17 5.82 13.92
C SER A 421 15.89 4.78 14.76
N ILE A 422 17.21 4.59 14.56
CA ILE A 422 18.01 3.63 15.32
C ILE A 422 18.11 4.04 16.79
N SER A 423 18.28 5.33 17.09
CA SER A 423 18.29 5.81 18.48
C SER A 423 16.96 5.54 19.20
N ALA A 424 15.83 5.67 18.50
CA ALA A 424 14.51 5.43 19.08
C ALA A 424 14.21 3.93 19.26
N SER A 425 14.57 3.08 18.29
CA SER A 425 14.30 1.64 18.35
C SER A 425 15.27 0.89 19.27
N SER A 426 16.48 1.41 19.47
CA SER A 426 17.57 0.67 20.12
C SER A 426 18.40 1.59 21.03
N PRO A 427 17.80 2.15 22.11
CA PRO A 427 18.42 3.18 22.93
C PRO A 427 19.64 2.70 23.76
N ARG A 428 19.85 1.39 23.90
CA ARG A 428 20.91 0.78 24.73
C ARG A 428 22.16 0.35 23.95
N LEU A 429 22.24 0.61 22.64
CA LEU A 429 23.42 0.23 21.84
C LEU A 429 24.66 1.01 22.29
N THR A 430 25.84 0.38 22.28
CA THR A 430 27.13 1.08 22.40
C THR A 430 27.40 1.95 21.17
N ASP A 431 28.36 2.88 21.23
CA ASP A 431 28.60 3.82 20.11
C ASP A 431 29.01 3.06 18.83
N ALA A 432 29.90 2.07 18.97
CA ALA A 432 30.31 1.23 17.84
C ALA A 432 29.15 0.42 17.23
N GLN A 433 28.26 -0.12 18.06
CA GLN A 433 27.08 -0.86 17.57
C GLN A 433 26.05 0.07 16.90
N TYR A 434 25.91 1.29 17.42
CA TYR A 434 25.05 2.31 16.85
C TYR A 434 25.53 2.78 15.49
N ASP A 435 26.83 3.03 15.33
CA ASP A 435 27.44 3.40 14.07
C ASP A 435 27.27 2.29 13.03
N ALA A 436 27.56 1.04 13.41
CA ALA A 436 27.35 -0.12 12.55
C ALA A 436 25.88 -0.24 12.12
N ALA A 437 24.93 -0.12 13.06
CA ALA A 437 23.50 -0.20 12.77
C ALA A 437 23.01 0.94 11.86
N CYS A 438 23.52 2.16 12.04
CA CYS A 438 23.19 3.28 11.15
C CYS A 438 23.72 3.05 9.74
N LEU A 439 24.95 2.56 9.61
CA LEU A 439 25.58 2.30 8.33
C LEU A 439 24.91 1.13 7.58
N GLU A 440 24.62 0.03 8.27
CA GLU A 440 23.82 -1.08 7.70
C GLU A 440 22.46 -0.59 7.23
N ARG A 441 21.78 0.25 8.03
CA ARG A 441 20.50 0.80 7.62
C ARG A 441 20.60 1.69 6.36
N ALA A 442 21.67 2.46 6.21
CA ALA A 442 21.92 3.21 4.98
C ALA A 442 22.18 2.30 3.77
N ARG A 443 22.95 1.20 3.96
CA ARG A 443 23.19 0.18 2.93
C ARG A 443 21.89 -0.48 2.49
N GLU A 444 21.06 -0.93 3.43
CA GLU A 444 19.73 -1.48 3.15
C GLU A 444 18.86 -0.50 2.35
N MET A 445 18.83 0.77 2.77
CA MET A 445 18.05 1.78 2.07
C MET A 445 18.54 2.01 0.63
N CYS A 446 19.85 2.01 0.39
CA CYS A 446 20.41 2.14 -0.95
C CYS A 446 20.22 0.88 -1.81
N ALA A 447 20.14 -0.30 -1.18
CA ALA A 447 20.01 -1.58 -1.87
C ALA A 447 18.56 -1.94 -2.22
N ASP A 448 17.61 -1.66 -1.32
CA ASP A 448 16.22 -2.11 -1.42
C ASP A 448 15.25 -1.02 -1.89
N ARG A 449 15.68 0.24 -2.02
CA ARG A 449 14.78 1.36 -2.34
C ARG A 449 15.37 2.27 -3.39
N ASP A 450 14.50 2.72 -4.31
CA ASP A 450 14.78 3.94 -5.07
C ASP A 450 14.65 5.13 -4.13
N LEU A 451 15.80 5.70 -3.73
CA LEU A 451 15.84 6.80 -2.78
C LEU A 451 15.09 8.04 -3.28
N SER A 452 14.96 8.24 -4.61
CA SER A 452 14.21 9.38 -5.15
C SER A 452 12.70 9.31 -4.94
N THR A 453 12.16 8.12 -4.65
CA THR A 453 10.71 7.91 -4.44
C THR A 453 10.30 7.96 -2.96
N ILE A 454 11.25 8.20 -2.05
CA ILE A 454 10.94 8.37 -0.63
C ILE A 454 10.17 9.68 -0.45
N LEU A 455 8.83 9.61 -0.27
CA LEU A 455 7.92 10.77 -0.26
C LEU A 455 8.40 11.97 0.57
N ARG A 456 8.97 11.74 1.76
CA ARG A 456 9.48 12.81 2.66
C ARG A 456 10.83 13.42 2.20
N ALA A 457 11.44 12.87 1.17
CA ALA A 457 12.66 13.34 0.51
C ALA A 457 12.44 13.71 -0.97
N ASP A 458 11.22 13.54 -1.48
CA ASP A 458 10.86 13.81 -2.87
C ASP A 458 10.46 15.29 -3.03
N TYR A 459 11.49 16.14 -3.04
CA TYR A 459 11.33 17.60 -3.11
C TYR A 459 10.71 18.05 -4.42
N MET A 460 11.03 17.39 -5.53
CA MET A 460 10.43 17.67 -6.83
C MET A 460 8.90 17.58 -6.75
N ARG A 461 8.39 16.42 -6.34
CA ARG A 461 6.95 16.17 -6.19
C ARG A 461 6.30 17.12 -5.20
N THR A 462 6.94 17.41 -4.07
CA THR A 462 6.40 18.35 -3.08
C THR A 462 6.27 19.76 -3.65
N ILE A 463 7.30 20.26 -4.34
CA ILE A 463 7.30 21.62 -4.91
C ILE A 463 6.22 21.72 -5.98
N GLU A 464 6.16 20.77 -6.90
CA GLU A 464 5.15 20.74 -7.98
C GLU A 464 3.72 20.72 -7.43
N ALA A 465 3.45 19.84 -6.46
CA ALA A 465 2.12 19.74 -5.84
C ALA A 465 1.76 21.01 -5.06
N LEU A 466 2.71 21.62 -4.37
CA LEU A 466 2.49 22.84 -3.61
C LEU A 466 2.21 24.04 -4.53
N GLU A 467 3.02 24.24 -5.57
CA GLU A 467 2.88 25.35 -6.53
C GLU A 467 1.64 25.19 -7.42
N ALA A 468 1.17 23.96 -7.66
CA ALA A 468 -0.08 23.71 -8.38
C ALA A 468 -1.33 24.14 -7.60
N ALA A 469 -1.28 24.11 -6.26
CA ALA A 469 -2.44 24.37 -5.40
C ALA A 469 -2.40 25.74 -4.70
N ILE A 470 -1.20 26.25 -4.41
CA ILE A 470 -0.99 27.41 -3.55
C ILE A 470 -0.36 28.57 -4.35
N PRO A 471 -0.89 29.80 -4.23
CA PRO A 471 -0.29 30.99 -4.83
C PRO A 471 1.15 31.20 -4.38
N ALA A 472 2.00 31.68 -5.30
CA ALA A 472 3.43 31.86 -5.05
C ALA A 472 3.75 32.80 -3.86
N ASP A 473 2.93 33.83 -3.64
CA ASP A 473 3.05 34.78 -2.52
C ASP A 473 2.62 34.20 -1.16
N SER A 474 1.95 33.04 -1.17
CA SER A 474 1.63 32.23 0.01
C SER A 474 2.66 31.14 0.29
N ILE A 475 3.76 31.05 -0.47
CA ILE A 475 4.81 30.03 -0.29
C ILE A 475 6.15 30.68 0.06
N HIS A 476 6.85 30.12 1.04
CA HIS A 476 8.22 30.51 1.38
C HIS A 476 9.13 29.28 1.51
N TYR A 477 10.17 29.25 0.69
CA TYR A 477 11.17 28.18 0.71
C TYR A 477 12.39 28.62 1.54
N VAL A 478 12.88 27.71 2.38
CA VAL A 478 14.08 27.95 3.19
C VAL A 478 15.01 26.76 3.09
N PHE A 479 16.31 27.00 2.93
CA PHE A 479 17.32 25.95 3.05
C PHE A 479 17.83 25.85 4.49
N TYR A 480 17.84 24.63 5.04
CA TYR A 480 18.33 24.33 6.39
C TYR A 480 19.74 24.87 6.64
N GLU A 481 20.60 24.83 5.63
CA GLU A 481 21.98 25.34 5.70
C GLU A 481 22.05 26.83 6.05
N ASN A 482 21.04 27.60 5.64
CA ASN A 482 20.95 29.05 5.84
C ASN A 482 19.91 29.44 6.90
N LEU A 483 19.06 28.50 7.34
CA LEU A 483 17.93 28.72 8.27
C LEU A 483 18.35 29.43 9.57
N PHE A 484 19.55 29.14 10.07
CA PHE A 484 20.06 29.64 11.35
C PHE A 484 20.71 31.03 11.26
N THR A 485 20.49 31.76 10.17
CA THR A 485 21.04 33.10 9.96
C THR A 485 19.98 34.15 10.25
N GLN A 486 20.41 35.35 10.65
CA GLN A 486 19.50 36.47 10.88
C GLN A 486 18.69 36.79 9.60
N ALA A 487 19.36 36.81 8.44
CA ALA A 487 18.71 37.06 7.15
C ALA A 487 17.58 36.07 6.81
N ALA A 488 17.76 34.77 7.09
CA ALA A 488 16.72 33.78 6.85
C ALA A 488 15.51 33.98 7.78
N VAL A 489 15.74 34.27 9.06
CA VAL A 489 14.66 34.55 10.02
C VAL A 489 13.95 35.86 9.70
N ASP A 490 14.67 36.91 9.30
CA ASP A 490 14.07 38.17 8.84
C ASP A 490 13.19 37.94 7.61
N GLY A 491 13.63 37.08 6.69
CA GLY A 491 12.85 36.64 5.53
C GLY A 491 11.54 35.96 5.93
N VAL A 492 11.59 35.03 6.88
CA VAL A 492 10.38 34.37 7.41
C VAL A 492 9.48 35.37 8.15
N CYS A 493 10.02 36.26 8.97
CA CYS A 493 9.25 37.27 9.71
C CYS A 493 8.53 38.23 8.75
N LYS A 494 9.25 38.72 7.72
CA LYS A 494 8.70 39.54 6.64
C LYS A 494 7.61 38.80 5.88
N PHE A 495 7.87 37.54 5.50
CA PHE A 495 6.90 36.71 4.81
C PHE A 495 5.64 36.51 5.64
N LEU A 496 5.75 36.30 6.96
CA LEU A 496 4.61 36.16 7.85
C LEU A 496 3.91 37.49 8.16
N GLY A 497 4.62 38.63 8.11
CA GLY A 497 4.08 39.94 8.49
C GLY A 497 4.17 40.22 9.99
N ILE A 498 5.22 39.68 10.64
CA ILE A 498 5.52 39.85 12.05
C ILE A 498 6.83 40.62 12.24
N ASP A 499 7.04 41.13 13.45
CA ASP A 499 8.21 41.90 13.83
C ASP A 499 9.47 41.01 13.78
N PRO A 500 10.65 41.55 13.40
CA PRO A 500 11.88 40.76 13.30
C PRO A 500 12.25 40.07 14.61
N LEU A 501 12.65 38.80 14.53
CA LEU A 501 13.11 38.01 15.67
C LEU A 501 14.63 37.94 15.69
N LYS A 502 15.23 38.18 16.85
CA LYS A 502 16.69 38.06 17.02
C LYS A 502 17.11 36.60 17.09
N VAL A 503 18.10 36.22 16.27
CA VAL A 503 18.69 34.87 16.32
C VAL A 503 19.78 34.81 17.39
N GLU A 504 19.52 34.07 18.46
CA GLU A 504 20.47 33.87 19.57
C GLU A 504 21.37 32.64 19.32
N GLY A 505 22.53 32.88 18.70
CA GLY A 505 23.62 31.89 18.57
C GLY A 505 23.31 30.67 17.68
N LYS A 506 24.36 29.91 17.32
CA LYS A 506 24.29 28.71 16.45
C LYS A 506 23.69 27.48 17.14
N THR A 507 22.69 27.66 18.00
CA THR A 507 22.21 26.60 18.90
C THR A 507 21.31 25.64 18.11
N ARG A 508 21.90 24.58 17.57
CA ARG A 508 21.18 23.46 16.96
C ARG A 508 20.37 22.75 18.06
N VAL A 509 19.07 22.98 18.08
CA VAL A 509 18.18 22.27 19.00
C VAL A 509 18.04 20.82 18.51
N ASN A 510 18.18 19.84 19.42
CA ASN A 510 18.11 18.39 19.17
C ASN A 510 19.29 17.76 18.39
N LEU A 511 20.53 17.96 18.84
CA LEU A 511 21.67 17.12 18.42
C LEU A 511 21.52 15.71 19.02
N GLY A 512 20.78 14.84 18.33
CA GLY A 512 20.74 13.41 18.65
C GLY A 512 22.11 12.75 18.46
N ARG A 513 22.26 11.51 18.98
CA ARG A 513 23.51 10.73 18.94
C ARG A 513 24.20 10.81 17.58
N THR A 514 25.48 11.17 17.59
CA THR A 514 26.27 11.41 16.38
C THR A 514 26.76 10.09 15.79
N SER A 515 26.73 9.99 14.46
CA SER A 515 27.35 8.90 13.70
C SER A 515 27.92 9.50 12.43
N VAL A 516 29.17 9.15 12.12
CA VAL A 516 29.88 9.63 10.92
C VAL A 516 29.33 8.88 9.72
N LEU A 517 28.88 9.62 8.69
CA LEU A 517 28.51 9.03 7.42
C LEU A 517 29.79 8.83 6.59
N PRO A 518 30.18 7.57 6.26
CA PRO A 518 31.32 7.32 5.40
C PRO A 518 31.13 7.97 4.02
N GLU A 519 32.23 8.42 3.41
CA GLU A 519 32.18 9.20 2.16
C GLU A 519 31.64 8.38 0.97
N ASP A 520 32.01 7.11 0.88
CA ASP A 520 31.48 6.17 -0.11
C ASP A 520 29.96 6.01 0.00
N MET A 521 29.45 5.88 1.23
CA MET A 521 28.02 5.80 1.50
C MET A 521 27.31 7.12 1.20
N ALA A 522 27.93 8.27 1.53
CA ALA A 522 27.40 9.58 1.19
C ALA A 522 27.26 9.75 -0.33
N GLN A 523 28.26 9.30 -1.11
CA GLN A 523 28.22 9.32 -2.57
C GLN A 523 27.14 8.39 -3.12
N GLN A 524 27.01 7.17 -2.59
CA GLN A 524 25.97 6.22 -3.01
C GLN A 524 24.56 6.78 -2.76
N MET A 525 24.33 7.36 -1.58
CA MET A 525 23.07 8.02 -1.25
C MET A 525 22.81 9.25 -2.15
N ALA A 526 23.86 10.03 -2.45
CA ALA A 526 23.75 11.19 -3.33
C ALA A 526 23.33 10.78 -4.76
N GLN A 527 23.88 9.67 -5.27
CA GLN A 527 23.51 9.12 -6.57
C GLN A 527 22.05 8.70 -6.62
N GLY A 528 21.55 8.00 -5.60
CA GLY A 528 20.13 7.62 -5.52
C GLY A 528 19.17 8.80 -5.36
N LEU A 529 19.68 9.97 -4.94
CA LEU A 529 18.92 11.21 -4.76
C LEU A 529 19.20 12.25 -5.86
N ALA A 530 19.95 11.89 -6.90
CA ALA A 530 20.34 12.81 -7.97
C ALA A 530 19.15 13.57 -8.60
N PRO A 531 17.96 12.95 -8.84
CA PRO A 531 16.80 13.69 -9.34
C PRO A 531 16.37 14.84 -8.44
N GLN A 532 16.49 14.67 -7.12
CA GLN A 532 16.11 15.68 -6.13
C GLN A 532 17.08 16.86 -6.13
N TYR A 533 18.38 16.61 -6.28
CA TYR A 533 19.36 17.67 -6.47
C TYR A 533 19.13 18.42 -7.79
N ALA A 534 18.82 17.71 -8.88
CA ALA A 534 18.56 18.31 -10.18
C ALA A 534 17.32 19.21 -10.15
N ALA A 535 16.20 18.73 -9.60
CA ALA A 535 14.96 19.49 -9.50
C ALA A 535 15.13 20.77 -8.65
N VAL A 536 15.77 20.67 -7.49
CA VAL A 536 16.03 21.84 -6.63
C VAL A 536 16.96 22.84 -7.32
N ARG A 537 18.00 22.39 -8.05
CA ARG A 537 18.86 23.29 -8.84
C ARG A 537 18.10 23.95 -9.99
N ALA A 538 17.26 23.22 -10.70
CA ALA A 538 16.45 23.76 -11.78
C ALA A 538 15.50 24.87 -11.27
N ARG A 539 14.91 24.67 -10.08
CA ARG A 539 13.94 25.60 -9.49
C ARG A 539 14.57 26.83 -8.83
N PHE A 540 15.71 26.69 -8.15
CA PHE A 540 16.29 27.74 -7.29
C PHE A 540 17.67 28.25 -7.78
N GLY A 541 18.29 27.63 -8.78
CA GLY A 541 19.52 28.09 -9.41
C GLY A 541 20.64 28.38 -8.41
N LYS A 542 21.07 29.65 -8.35
CA LYS A 542 22.17 30.11 -7.48
C LYS A 542 21.81 30.17 -5.99
N ASP A 543 20.52 30.11 -5.65
CA ASP A 543 20.07 30.19 -4.26
C ASP A 543 20.21 28.84 -3.53
N VAL A 544 20.48 27.76 -4.25
CA VAL A 544 20.82 26.45 -3.66
C VAL A 544 22.16 26.54 -2.93
N PRO A 545 22.27 26.12 -1.65
CA PRO A 545 23.50 26.22 -0.89
C PRO A 545 24.68 25.48 -1.54
N ASP A 546 25.87 26.09 -1.54
CA ASP A 546 27.08 25.51 -2.14
C ASP A 546 27.45 24.13 -1.58
N SER A 547 27.09 23.84 -0.33
CA SER A 547 27.36 22.52 0.25
C SER A 547 26.60 21.39 -0.43
N TRP A 548 25.51 21.67 -1.16
CA TRP A 548 24.78 20.69 -1.97
C TRP A 548 25.50 20.39 -3.31
N ARG A 549 26.44 21.25 -3.73
CA ARG A 549 27.24 21.06 -4.96
C ARG A 549 28.32 19.99 -4.79
N LYS A 550 29.00 20.00 -3.64
CA LYS A 550 30.16 19.12 -3.36
C LYS A 550 29.86 17.61 -3.46
N LEU A 551 28.63 17.17 -3.17
CA LEU A 551 28.25 15.75 -3.19
C LEU A 551 27.64 15.29 -4.52
N ALA A 552 27.05 16.21 -5.28
CA ALA A 552 26.39 15.90 -6.56
C ALA A 552 27.29 16.12 -7.78
N ASP A 553 28.35 16.93 -7.65
CA ASP A 553 29.32 17.23 -8.71
C ASP A 553 30.68 16.52 -8.50
N ALA A 554 30.80 15.64 -7.50
CA ALA A 554 32.03 14.88 -7.26
C ALA A 554 32.30 13.92 -8.43
N PRO A 555 33.51 13.94 -9.05
CA PRO A 555 33.85 13.01 -10.12
C PRO A 555 33.71 11.57 -9.63
N ARG A 556 33.28 10.65 -10.51
CA ARG A 556 33.33 9.20 -10.25
C ARG A 556 34.66 8.86 -9.59
N ALA A 557 34.65 8.44 -8.32
CA ALA A 557 35.87 8.08 -7.64
C ALA A 557 36.58 6.98 -8.45
N LYS A 558 37.69 7.34 -9.09
CA LYS A 558 38.70 6.37 -9.53
C LYS A 558 39.22 5.72 -8.26
N GLY A 559 39.00 4.41 -8.14
CA GLY A 559 39.61 3.48 -7.20
C GLY A 559 40.05 4.04 -5.85
N ALA A 560 39.35 3.69 -4.77
CA ALA A 560 39.99 3.65 -3.46
C ALA A 560 41.09 2.58 -3.50
N GLU A 561 42.32 3.03 -3.68
CA GLU A 561 43.53 2.22 -3.64
C GLU A 561 43.67 1.47 -2.32
N LYS A 562 44.10 0.21 -2.46
CA LYS A 562 44.56 -0.68 -1.41
C LYS A 562 45.65 0.01 -0.57
N SER A 563 45.44 0.09 0.74
CA SER A 563 46.52 0.32 1.68
C SER A 563 47.53 -0.84 1.62
N LYS A 564 48.78 -0.48 1.33
CA LYS A 564 49.95 -1.31 1.07
C LYS A 564 50.43 -2.08 2.31
N ILE A 565 49.79 -3.20 2.65
CA ILE A 565 50.36 -4.18 3.62
C ILE A 565 50.54 -5.58 3.01
N LEU A 566 50.05 -5.85 1.78
CA LEU A 566 50.12 -7.18 1.17
C LEU A 566 50.94 -7.25 -0.14
N THR A 567 51.99 -6.44 -0.26
CA THR A 567 53.08 -6.64 -1.24
C THR A 567 54.05 -7.73 -0.77
N GLY A 568 53.52 -8.92 -0.47
CA GLY A 568 54.32 -10.10 -0.12
C GLY A 568 53.93 -11.37 -0.87
N ILE A 569 52.75 -11.44 -1.48
CA ILE A 569 52.23 -12.69 -2.05
C ILE A 569 51.61 -12.43 -3.43
N LYS A 570 52.41 -11.83 -4.31
CA LYS A 570 52.08 -11.63 -5.73
C LYS A 570 53.17 -12.18 -6.66
N ALA A 571 53.85 -13.23 -6.22
CA ALA A 571 54.61 -14.10 -7.10
C ALA A 571 53.92 -15.46 -7.12
N LYS A 572 53.55 -15.92 -8.33
CA LYS A 572 52.87 -17.18 -8.66
C LYS A 572 51.33 -17.14 -8.51
N ILE A 573 50.65 -16.81 -9.60
CA ILE A 573 49.59 -17.62 -10.25
C ILE A 573 49.07 -16.78 -11.45
N PRO A 574 49.37 -17.18 -12.70
CA PRO A 574 48.88 -16.51 -13.89
C PRO A 574 47.54 -17.11 -14.32
N PHE A 575 46.41 -16.64 -13.76
CA PHE A 575 45.09 -16.83 -14.38
C PHE A 575 44.01 -15.86 -13.85
N LEU A 576 44.23 -14.55 -13.94
CA LEU A 576 43.16 -13.57 -13.73
C LEU A 576 43.32 -12.40 -14.70
N ASN A 577 43.13 -12.68 -15.99
CA ASN A 577 42.74 -11.69 -16.99
C ASN A 577 41.78 -12.41 -17.96
N ASN A 578 40.50 -12.45 -17.57
CA ASN A 578 39.27 -12.58 -18.38
C ASN A 578 38.19 -13.29 -17.57
N VAL A 579 37.21 -12.54 -17.06
CA VAL A 579 35.85 -13.06 -16.95
C VAL A 579 34.97 -12.14 -17.81
N PRO A 580 34.60 -12.57 -19.02
CA PRO A 580 33.64 -11.87 -19.85
C PRO A 580 32.22 -11.98 -19.25
N GLY A 581 31.42 -10.92 -19.36
CA GLY A 581 29.95 -11.07 -19.35
C GLY A 581 29.22 -10.68 -18.06
N ALA A 582 29.05 -9.39 -17.81
CA ALA A 582 27.90 -8.88 -17.08
C ALA A 582 27.25 -7.76 -17.89
N ARG A 583 26.57 -8.13 -18.99
CA ARG A 583 25.59 -7.23 -19.61
C ARG A 583 24.42 -7.11 -18.63
N ARG A 584 24.01 -5.87 -18.32
CA ARG A 584 22.74 -5.64 -17.62
C ARG A 584 21.60 -6.12 -18.52
N ILE A 585 20.63 -6.83 -17.94
CA ILE A 585 19.44 -7.30 -18.66
C ILE A 585 18.70 -6.07 -19.20
N ALA A 586 18.39 -6.06 -20.49
CA ALA A 586 17.55 -5.03 -21.11
C ALA A 586 16.14 -5.04 -20.49
N ASN A 587 15.36 -3.95 -20.61
CA ASN A 587 14.00 -3.88 -20.06
C ASN A 587 13.05 -4.98 -20.61
N ASP A 588 13.48 -5.63 -21.67
CA ASP A 588 12.79 -6.55 -22.56
C ASP A 588 13.08 -8.03 -22.22
N GLY A 589 13.92 -8.32 -21.22
CA GLY A 589 14.21 -9.68 -20.74
C GLY A 589 13.04 -10.37 -19.99
N PRO A 590 13.09 -11.70 -19.80
CA PRO A 590 12.02 -12.49 -19.19
C PRO A 590 11.77 -12.10 -17.73
N VAL A 591 10.53 -12.30 -17.27
CA VAL A 591 10.16 -12.17 -15.86
C VAL A 591 10.69 -13.38 -15.08
N ILE A 592 11.50 -13.17 -14.06
CA ILE A 592 11.99 -14.24 -13.18
C ILE A 592 11.01 -14.45 -12.03
N VAL A 593 10.56 -15.69 -11.85
CA VAL A 593 9.71 -16.09 -10.73
C VAL A 593 10.41 -17.20 -9.96
N PHE A 594 10.72 -16.93 -8.71
CA PHE A 594 11.37 -17.86 -7.80
C PHE A 594 10.53 -18.01 -6.53
N PRO A 595 9.50 -18.88 -6.54
CA PRO A 595 8.74 -19.25 -5.35
C PRO A 595 9.66 -20.10 -4.46
N HIS A 596 10.52 -19.41 -3.72
CA HIS A 596 11.58 -20.02 -2.93
C HIS A 596 10.99 -20.67 -1.68
N ILE A 597 11.48 -21.87 -1.37
CA ILE A 597 11.06 -22.65 -0.21
C ILE A 597 12.06 -22.43 0.95
N PRO A 598 11.60 -22.15 2.18
CA PRO A 598 12.52 -21.98 3.30
C PRO A 598 13.57 -23.09 3.41
N LYS A 599 14.83 -22.67 3.61
CA LYS A 599 16.03 -23.51 3.80
C LYS A 599 16.55 -24.24 2.54
N THR A 600 16.22 -23.77 1.34
CA THR A 600 16.76 -24.27 0.06
C THR A 600 17.68 -23.26 -0.66
N ALA A 601 18.53 -22.55 0.10
CA ALA A 601 19.53 -21.56 -0.36
C ALA A 601 19.01 -20.35 -1.15
N GLY A 602 17.71 -20.05 -1.13
CA GLY A 602 17.17 -18.96 -1.94
C GLY A 602 17.60 -17.56 -1.52
N GLN A 603 18.11 -17.32 -0.32
CA GLN A 603 18.70 -16.01 0.00
C GLN A 603 19.96 -15.74 -0.84
N THR A 604 20.80 -16.76 -1.08
CA THR A 604 21.95 -16.63 -1.99
C THR A 604 21.48 -16.36 -3.42
N VAL A 605 20.52 -17.13 -3.92
CA VAL A 605 20.00 -17.01 -5.29
C VAL A 605 19.31 -15.67 -5.51
N VAL A 606 18.47 -15.23 -4.57
CA VAL A 606 17.82 -13.91 -4.62
C VAL A 606 18.86 -12.79 -4.62
N LYS A 607 19.92 -12.90 -3.82
CA LYS A 607 21.00 -11.91 -3.81
C LYS A 607 21.67 -11.80 -5.18
N GLU A 608 21.99 -12.91 -5.84
CA GLU A 608 22.60 -12.90 -7.17
C GLU A 608 21.63 -12.42 -8.26
N LEU A 609 20.37 -12.84 -8.24
CA LEU A 609 19.35 -12.36 -9.19
C LEU A 609 19.12 -10.85 -9.05
N ARG A 610 19.11 -10.33 -7.82
CA ARG A 610 19.00 -8.89 -7.56
C ARG A 610 20.20 -8.10 -8.08
N ARG A 611 21.38 -8.71 -8.22
CA ARG A 611 22.56 -8.05 -8.83
C ARG A 611 22.35 -7.80 -10.33
N LEU A 612 21.49 -8.59 -10.98
CA LEU A 612 21.32 -8.54 -12.44
C LEU A 612 20.31 -7.51 -12.93
N MET A 613 19.42 -6.99 -12.06
CA MET A 613 18.36 -6.05 -12.46
C MET A 613 18.10 -4.97 -11.40
N PRO A 614 17.56 -3.79 -11.77
CA PRO A 614 17.37 -2.69 -10.83
C PRO A 614 16.28 -2.96 -9.80
N ALA A 615 16.40 -2.36 -8.62
CA ALA A 615 15.56 -2.69 -7.45
C ALA A 615 14.06 -2.41 -7.63
N ASN A 616 13.71 -1.42 -8.45
CA ASN A 616 12.31 -1.12 -8.80
C ASN A 616 11.65 -2.22 -9.65
N LYS A 617 12.42 -3.22 -10.12
CA LYS A 617 11.91 -4.40 -10.79
C LYS A 617 11.75 -5.61 -9.86
N PHE A 618 11.96 -5.46 -8.55
CA PHE A 618 11.67 -6.53 -7.58
C PHE A 618 10.26 -6.36 -7.00
N SER A 619 9.42 -7.40 -7.07
CA SER A 619 8.10 -7.38 -6.41
C SER A 619 8.25 -7.07 -4.92
N PRO A 620 7.41 -6.25 -4.25
CA PRO A 620 7.55 -6.00 -2.82
C PRO A 620 7.10 -7.20 -1.97
N ILE A 621 6.38 -8.16 -2.56
CA ILE A 621 5.86 -9.34 -1.87
C ILE A 621 6.96 -10.41 -1.79
N ARG A 622 7.22 -10.86 -0.56
CA ARG A 622 8.29 -11.80 -0.17
C ARG A 622 7.78 -12.96 0.68
N THR A 623 6.58 -12.86 1.23
CA THR A 623 5.98 -13.86 2.10
C THR A 623 4.49 -13.90 1.84
N HIS A 624 3.90 -15.09 1.86
CA HIS A 624 2.49 -15.33 1.58
C HIS A 624 1.53 -14.51 2.45
N SER A 625 1.94 -14.08 3.64
CA SER A 625 1.11 -13.25 4.54
C SER A 625 1.08 -11.75 4.21
N MET A 626 1.88 -11.26 3.25
CA MET A 626 1.95 -9.82 2.94
C MET A 626 0.92 -9.35 1.90
N ALA A 627 0.22 -10.29 1.27
CA ALA A 627 -0.87 -10.01 0.35
C ALA A 627 -1.94 -11.11 0.46
N PRO A 628 -3.16 -10.84 0.01
CA PRO A 628 -4.14 -11.88 -0.27
C PRO A 628 -3.57 -12.96 -1.20
N GLN A 629 -4.22 -14.11 -1.20
CA GLN A 629 -3.73 -15.32 -1.88
C GLN A 629 -3.74 -15.20 -3.42
N ASP A 630 -4.59 -14.34 -3.97
CA ASP A 630 -4.78 -14.03 -5.38
C ASP A 630 -4.04 -12.76 -5.84
N ALA A 631 -3.17 -12.22 -4.99
CA ALA A 631 -2.45 -10.97 -5.25
C ALA A 631 -0.96 -11.04 -4.85
N GLN A 632 -0.34 -12.21 -4.95
CA GLN A 632 1.06 -12.45 -4.55
C GLN A 632 2.07 -12.03 -5.62
N MET A 633 1.65 -11.97 -6.88
CA MET A 633 2.46 -11.63 -8.04
C MET A 633 1.92 -10.38 -8.77
N PRO A 634 1.95 -9.19 -8.14
CA PRO A 634 1.47 -7.95 -8.73
C PRO A 634 2.28 -7.59 -9.98
N GLU A 635 1.65 -7.13 -11.05
CA GLU A 635 2.35 -6.77 -12.29
C GLU A 635 3.35 -5.61 -12.12
N GLY A 636 4.25 -5.45 -13.10
CA GLY A 636 5.22 -4.34 -13.14
C GLY A 636 6.64 -4.67 -12.65
N TYR A 637 6.86 -5.89 -12.16
CA TYR A 637 8.16 -6.36 -11.68
C TYR A 637 8.77 -7.41 -12.63
N LYS A 638 10.09 -7.57 -12.59
CA LYS A 638 10.86 -8.59 -13.32
C LYS A 638 11.43 -9.68 -12.42
N LEU A 639 11.36 -9.54 -11.09
CA LEU A 639 11.74 -10.55 -10.12
C LEU A 639 10.69 -10.71 -9.02
N TYR A 640 10.06 -11.87 -9.00
CA TYR A 640 9.15 -12.32 -7.95
C TYR A 640 9.85 -13.40 -7.15
N ALA A 641 10.36 -13.08 -5.97
CA ALA A 641 11.09 -14.05 -5.17
C ALA A 641 10.81 -13.92 -3.67
N GLY A 642 10.48 -15.05 -3.04
CA GLY A 642 10.12 -15.12 -1.62
C GLY A 642 9.38 -16.41 -1.26
N HIS A 643 8.99 -16.53 0.01
CA HIS A 643 8.12 -17.59 0.52
C HIS A 643 6.65 -17.24 0.24
N ILE A 644 6.29 -17.10 -1.03
CA ILE A 644 4.99 -16.59 -1.52
C ILE A 644 4.06 -17.73 -1.94
N ASP A 645 2.75 -17.49 -1.99
CA ASP A 645 1.87 -18.37 -2.78
C ASP A 645 2.05 -18.00 -4.28
N TRP A 646 1.79 -18.94 -5.19
CA TRP A 646 1.99 -18.74 -6.63
C TRP A 646 0.80 -19.21 -7.46
N ILE A 647 -0.39 -18.99 -6.93
CA ILE A 647 -1.67 -19.29 -7.58
C ILE A 647 -1.89 -18.41 -8.80
N ASP A 648 -1.37 -17.19 -8.76
CA ASP A 648 -1.46 -16.16 -9.78
C ASP A 648 -0.27 -16.15 -10.75
N LEU A 649 0.52 -17.23 -10.83
CA LEU A 649 1.66 -17.34 -11.76
C LEU A 649 1.27 -17.02 -13.20
N GLU A 650 0.10 -17.48 -13.63
CA GLU A 650 -0.43 -17.28 -14.98
C GLU A 650 -0.89 -15.84 -15.26
N THR A 651 -0.95 -14.97 -14.25
CA THR A 651 -1.19 -13.53 -14.44
C THR A 651 0.02 -12.80 -15.00
N LEU A 652 1.22 -13.37 -14.84
CA LEU A 652 2.45 -12.78 -15.34
C LEU A 652 2.62 -13.06 -16.85
N PRO A 653 3.35 -12.21 -17.60
CA PRO A 653 3.61 -12.42 -19.03
C PRO A 653 4.15 -13.83 -19.33
N GLU A 654 3.81 -14.38 -20.51
CA GLU A 654 4.29 -15.69 -20.95
C GLU A 654 5.82 -15.76 -21.07
N ASN A 655 6.46 -14.62 -21.40
CA ASN A 655 7.91 -14.46 -21.36
C ASN A 655 8.41 -14.40 -19.91
N ARG A 656 8.32 -15.53 -19.21
CA ARG A 656 8.74 -15.73 -17.82
C ARG A 656 9.55 -16.99 -17.66
N PHE A 657 10.43 -16.98 -16.67
CA PHE A 657 11.19 -18.13 -16.21
C PHE A 657 10.89 -18.36 -14.72
N ALA A 658 9.95 -19.27 -14.45
CA ALA A 658 9.56 -19.69 -13.12
C ALA A 658 10.30 -20.97 -12.71
N PHE A 659 10.95 -20.94 -11.56
CA PHE A 659 11.67 -22.09 -11.06
C PHE A 659 11.65 -22.15 -9.54
N THR A 660 11.97 -23.32 -8.97
CA THR A 660 12.23 -23.45 -7.53
C THR A 660 13.41 -24.38 -7.25
N ILE A 661 13.86 -24.41 -6.00
CA ILE A 661 14.98 -25.23 -5.55
C ILE A 661 14.51 -26.09 -4.39
N LEU A 662 14.73 -27.40 -4.54
CA LEU A 662 14.49 -28.41 -3.51
C LEU A 662 15.82 -28.81 -2.86
N ARG A 663 15.75 -29.27 -1.62
CA ARG A 663 16.86 -29.87 -0.87
C ARG A 663 16.37 -31.25 -0.43
N ASP A 664 17.27 -32.15 -0.04
CA ASP A 664 16.85 -33.32 0.73
C ASP A 664 15.83 -32.89 1.83
N PRO A 665 14.60 -33.42 1.81
CA PRO A 665 13.51 -32.95 2.66
C PRO A 665 13.79 -33.18 4.15
N ARG A 666 14.55 -34.22 4.50
CA ARG A 666 14.98 -34.50 5.88
C ARG A 666 15.91 -33.41 6.37
N GLU A 667 16.91 -33.09 5.56
CA GLU A 667 17.84 -32.00 5.82
C GLU A 667 17.16 -30.63 5.86
N ARG A 668 16.10 -30.41 5.06
CA ARG A 668 15.28 -29.20 5.10
C ARG A 668 14.48 -29.09 6.41
N ILE A 669 13.82 -30.18 6.84
CA ILE A 669 13.11 -30.25 8.13
C ILE A 669 14.06 -29.90 9.28
N ALA A 670 15.21 -30.56 9.35
CA ALA A 670 16.20 -30.32 10.39
C ALA A 670 16.77 -28.90 10.33
N SER A 671 17.11 -28.41 9.13
CA SER A 671 17.64 -27.06 8.95
C SER A 671 16.63 -25.98 9.35
N PHE A 672 15.33 -26.22 9.15
CA PHE A 672 14.29 -25.28 9.55
C PHE A 672 14.07 -25.30 11.07
N TYR A 673 14.04 -26.48 11.69
CA TYR A 673 13.98 -26.63 13.15
C TYR A 673 15.14 -25.90 13.85
N PHE A 674 16.39 -26.22 13.51
CA PHE A 674 17.55 -25.60 14.17
C PHE A 674 17.67 -24.10 13.89
N TYR A 675 17.21 -23.64 12.71
CA TYR A 675 17.13 -22.21 12.44
C TYR A 675 16.16 -21.51 13.40
N LEU A 676 14.94 -22.03 13.56
CA LEU A 676 13.95 -21.45 14.47
C LEU A 676 14.41 -21.50 15.92
N LEU A 677 15.04 -22.60 16.35
CA LEU A 677 15.58 -22.74 17.70
C LEU A 677 16.66 -21.68 17.99
N ARG A 678 17.58 -21.47 17.04
CA ARG A 678 18.63 -20.46 17.15
C ARG A 678 18.09 -19.03 17.15
N GLU A 679 17.09 -18.74 16.32
CA GLU A 679 16.47 -17.40 16.31
C GLU A 679 15.65 -17.15 17.59
N ALA A 680 14.97 -18.18 18.13
CA ALA A 680 14.26 -18.08 19.39
C ALA A 680 15.21 -17.79 20.57
N ALA A 681 16.40 -18.39 20.59
CA ALA A 681 17.42 -18.19 21.63
C ALA A 681 17.95 -16.75 21.72
N LYS A 682 17.76 -15.92 20.68
CA LYS A 682 18.15 -14.49 20.69
C LYS A 682 17.13 -13.58 21.38
N LEU A 683 15.97 -14.11 21.74
CA LEU A 683 14.82 -13.32 22.19
C LEU A 683 14.58 -13.49 23.69
N SER A 684 14.14 -12.42 24.36
CA SER A 684 13.77 -12.48 25.77
C SER A 684 12.43 -13.21 25.99
N PRO A 685 12.15 -13.73 27.21
CA PRO A 685 10.88 -14.39 27.51
C PRO A 685 9.65 -13.51 27.22
N LYS A 686 9.78 -12.19 27.43
CA LYS A 686 8.72 -11.21 27.13
C LYS A 686 8.45 -11.06 25.63
N GLU A 687 9.48 -11.18 24.81
CA GLU A 687 9.36 -11.11 23.34
C GLU A 687 8.75 -12.39 22.76
N LEU A 688 9.12 -13.55 23.31
CA LEU A 688 8.55 -14.86 22.96
C LEU A 688 7.07 -14.98 23.37
N ALA A 689 6.62 -14.23 24.38
CA ALA A 689 5.22 -14.23 24.83
C ALA A 689 4.23 -13.62 23.82
N SER A 690 4.70 -12.93 22.78
CA SER A 690 3.84 -12.34 21.74
C SER A 690 3.12 -13.40 20.89
N LYS A 691 1.88 -13.11 20.47
CA LYS A 691 1.08 -14.02 19.61
C LYS A 691 1.73 -14.25 18.24
N GLU A 692 2.48 -13.27 17.73
CA GLU A 692 3.18 -13.30 16.44
C GLU A 692 4.38 -14.25 16.41
N ARG A 693 4.91 -14.63 17.58
CA ARG A 693 6.10 -15.48 17.72
C ARG A 693 5.78 -16.85 18.32
N THR A 694 4.55 -17.32 18.10
CA THR A 694 4.07 -18.59 18.64
C THR A 694 5.01 -19.74 18.27
N ASN A 695 5.54 -19.82 17.05
CA ASN A 695 6.47 -20.88 16.66
C ASN A 695 7.80 -20.85 17.42
N MET A 696 8.40 -19.67 17.57
CA MET A 696 9.65 -19.47 18.32
C MET A 696 9.46 -19.72 19.81
N ARG A 697 8.30 -19.38 20.37
CA ARG A 697 7.95 -19.74 21.74
C ARG A 697 7.90 -21.25 21.90
N MET A 698 7.10 -21.93 21.08
CA MET A 698 6.89 -23.37 21.18
C MET A 698 8.19 -24.16 21.04
N ILE A 699 9.04 -23.82 20.06
CA ILE A 699 10.34 -24.51 19.87
C ILE A 699 11.34 -24.26 21.00
N SER A 700 11.23 -23.15 21.73
CA SER A 700 12.10 -22.84 22.87
C SER A 700 11.65 -23.48 24.19
N THR A 701 10.40 -23.95 24.26
CA THR A 701 9.78 -24.46 25.50
C THR A 701 9.42 -25.93 25.45
N MET A 702 9.45 -26.57 24.28
CA MET A 702 9.03 -27.95 24.08
C MET A 702 10.21 -28.84 23.69
N THR A 703 10.15 -30.12 24.06
CA THR A 703 11.03 -31.13 23.48
C THR A 703 10.71 -31.32 21.99
N PRO A 704 11.61 -31.88 21.16
CA PRO A 704 11.29 -32.20 19.76
C PRO A 704 10.04 -33.08 19.62
N ASP A 705 9.86 -34.08 20.49
CA ASP A 705 8.66 -34.90 20.56
C ASP A 705 7.38 -34.06 20.70
N GLU A 706 7.36 -33.14 21.66
CA GLU A 706 6.22 -32.25 21.90
C GLU A 706 6.02 -31.23 20.79
N TYR A 707 7.11 -30.68 20.24
CA TYR A 707 7.06 -29.70 19.17
C TYR A 707 6.41 -30.28 17.91
N PHE A 708 6.82 -31.48 17.48
CA PHE A 708 6.33 -32.09 16.26
C PHE A 708 4.99 -32.81 16.45
N PHE A 709 4.77 -33.46 17.60
CA PHE A 709 3.63 -34.38 17.78
C PHE A 709 2.67 -34.01 18.92
N GLY A 710 3.00 -33.00 19.72
CA GLY A 710 2.15 -32.48 20.79
C GLY A 710 1.35 -31.23 20.39
N GLY A 711 0.90 -30.47 21.38
CA GLY A 711 0.11 -29.26 21.18
C GLY A 711 -1.34 -29.51 20.75
N ASP A 712 -2.07 -28.43 20.48
CA ASP A 712 -3.47 -28.48 20.06
C ASP A 712 -3.64 -28.71 18.55
N GLN A 713 -4.88 -28.82 18.08
CA GLN A 713 -5.18 -29.02 16.66
C GLN A 713 -4.64 -27.89 15.78
N ALA A 714 -4.61 -26.65 16.27
CA ALA A 714 -4.10 -25.51 15.52
C ALA A 714 -2.57 -25.59 15.34
N TRP A 715 -1.87 -26.03 16.39
CA TRP A 715 -0.43 -26.28 16.35
C TRP A 715 -0.08 -27.44 15.42
N GLN A 716 -0.82 -28.55 15.51
CA GLN A 716 -0.65 -29.67 14.60
C GLN A 716 -0.91 -29.29 13.14
N ARG A 717 -1.86 -28.38 12.88
CA ARG A 717 -2.07 -27.82 11.54
C ARG A 717 -0.85 -27.03 11.05
N PHE A 718 -0.27 -26.19 11.91
CA PHE A 718 0.97 -25.47 11.58
C PHE A 718 2.12 -26.43 11.25
N ILE A 719 2.32 -27.47 12.06
CA ILE A 719 3.36 -28.48 11.82
C ILE A 719 3.17 -29.13 10.45
N LYS A 720 1.94 -29.54 10.11
CA LYS A 720 1.67 -30.17 8.82
C LYS A 720 1.84 -29.22 7.64
N ASP A 721 1.44 -27.95 7.76
CA ASP A 721 1.62 -26.95 6.72
C ASP A 721 3.11 -26.65 6.42
N HIS A 722 4.02 -26.82 7.38
CA HIS A 722 5.42 -26.39 7.22
C HIS A 722 6.43 -27.54 7.11
N TYR A 723 6.09 -28.73 7.60
CA TYR A 723 7.01 -29.87 7.66
C TYR A 723 6.54 -31.12 6.91
N ASN A 724 5.24 -31.45 6.94
CA ASN A 724 4.75 -32.72 6.44
C ASN A 724 4.60 -32.72 4.91
N ASN A 725 5.51 -33.39 4.21
CA ASN A 725 5.54 -33.53 2.74
C ASN A 725 5.32 -32.17 2.06
N PHE A 726 6.10 -31.19 2.51
CA PHE A 726 5.92 -29.78 2.19
C PHE A 726 6.03 -29.54 0.68
N TYR A 727 6.97 -30.19 0.00
CA TYR A 727 7.18 -29.97 -1.43
C TYR A 727 5.97 -30.44 -2.23
N CYS A 728 5.45 -31.63 -1.93
CA CYS A 728 4.23 -32.13 -2.55
C CYS A 728 3.04 -31.18 -2.32
N ASN A 729 2.79 -30.79 -1.07
CA ASN A 729 1.68 -29.88 -0.74
C ASN A 729 1.81 -28.55 -1.50
N TYR A 730 3.02 -27.97 -1.49
CA TYR A 730 3.30 -26.67 -2.08
C TYR A 730 3.18 -26.68 -3.61
N LEU A 731 3.63 -27.74 -4.28
CA LEU A 731 3.57 -27.85 -5.74
C LEU A 731 2.16 -28.14 -6.26
N ILE A 732 1.35 -28.91 -5.51
CA ILE A 732 -0.04 -29.18 -5.87
C ILE A 732 -0.90 -27.94 -5.66
N THR A 733 -0.82 -27.35 -4.47
CA THR A 733 -1.75 -26.29 -4.07
C THR A 733 -1.29 -24.91 -4.49
N ARG A 734 0.01 -24.76 -4.77
CA ARG A 734 0.70 -23.49 -4.97
C ARG A 734 0.66 -22.56 -3.76
N LYS A 735 0.43 -23.12 -2.55
CA LYS A 735 0.26 -22.39 -1.29
C LYS A 735 1.25 -22.85 -0.24
N ILE A 736 1.88 -21.90 0.47
CA ILE A 736 2.74 -22.19 1.62
C ILE A 736 1.96 -22.92 2.72
N ARG A 737 0.65 -22.62 2.87
CA ARG A 737 -0.26 -23.28 3.82
C ARG A 737 -1.33 -24.07 3.08
N GLY A 738 -0.91 -25.13 2.41
CA GLY A 738 -1.75 -25.96 1.53
C GLY A 738 -2.13 -27.33 2.09
N TRP A 739 -1.62 -27.78 3.24
CA TRP A 739 -1.74 -29.19 3.65
C TRP A 739 -3.19 -29.67 3.71
N ARG A 740 -4.12 -28.83 4.17
CA ARG A 740 -5.54 -29.19 4.28
C ARG A 740 -6.17 -29.54 2.94
N ASP A 741 -5.73 -28.92 1.85
CA ASP A 741 -6.30 -29.09 0.51
C ASP A 741 -5.91 -30.46 -0.08
N VAL A 742 -4.88 -31.11 0.48
CA VAL A 742 -4.34 -32.40 0.03
C VAL A 742 -4.37 -33.49 1.10
N ALA A 743 -4.92 -33.20 2.29
CA ALA A 743 -4.88 -34.09 3.45
C ALA A 743 -5.54 -35.46 3.24
N ASN A 744 -6.44 -35.58 2.26
CA ASN A 744 -7.17 -36.81 1.94
C ASN A 744 -6.56 -37.61 0.78
N LEU A 745 -5.46 -37.13 0.18
CA LEU A 745 -4.79 -37.86 -0.90
C LEU A 745 -3.96 -39.01 -0.31
N ASP A 746 -4.00 -40.16 -0.95
CA ASP A 746 -3.03 -41.22 -0.70
C ASP A 746 -1.63 -40.81 -1.18
N HIS A 747 -0.63 -41.55 -0.74
CA HIS A 747 0.78 -41.28 -1.02
C HIS A 747 1.07 -41.17 -2.53
N GLN A 748 0.56 -42.12 -3.32
CA GLN A 748 0.81 -42.17 -4.76
C GLN A 748 0.17 -40.98 -5.47
N SER A 749 -1.10 -40.69 -5.16
CA SER A 749 -1.84 -39.54 -5.68
C SER A 749 -1.18 -38.21 -5.31
N LEU A 750 -0.62 -38.12 -4.09
CA LEU A 750 0.10 -36.95 -3.64
C LEU A 750 1.37 -36.72 -4.48
N VAL A 751 2.19 -37.77 -4.68
CA VAL A 751 3.39 -37.68 -5.51
C VAL A 751 3.04 -37.37 -6.97
N ASP A 752 2.06 -38.06 -7.56
CA ASP A 752 1.70 -37.89 -8.97
C ASP A 752 1.16 -36.50 -9.26
N ARG A 753 0.29 -35.96 -8.39
CA ARG A 753 -0.21 -34.59 -8.54
C ARG A 753 0.90 -33.56 -8.30
N ALA A 754 1.85 -33.83 -7.41
CA ALA A 754 2.99 -32.95 -7.19
C ALA A 754 3.93 -32.91 -8.41
N VAL A 755 4.15 -34.03 -9.09
CA VAL A 755 4.89 -34.08 -10.36
C VAL A 755 4.16 -33.25 -11.43
N THR A 756 2.84 -33.39 -11.55
CA THR A 756 2.04 -32.55 -12.47
C THR A 756 2.12 -31.07 -12.10
N GLY A 757 2.00 -30.74 -10.80
CA GLY A 757 2.11 -29.38 -10.30
C GLY A 757 3.48 -28.75 -10.54
N ALA A 758 4.56 -29.53 -10.41
CA ALA A 758 5.90 -29.11 -10.76
C ALA A 758 6.04 -28.69 -12.23
N GLY A 759 5.26 -29.30 -13.13
CA GLY A 759 5.21 -28.95 -14.56
C GLY A 759 4.68 -27.54 -14.86
N ALA A 760 4.04 -26.87 -13.89
CA ALA A 760 3.68 -25.46 -14.04
C ALA A 760 4.88 -24.50 -13.88
N LEU A 761 6.00 -24.98 -13.35
CA LEU A 761 7.28 -24.28 -13.34
C LEU A 761 8.11 -24.72 -14.55
N GLN A 762 8.88 -23.80 -15.14
CA GLN A 762 9.79 -24.11 -16.23
C GLN A 762 10.91 -25.06 -15.78
N LYS A 763 11.38 -24.92 -14.53
CA LYS A 763 12.46 -25.75 -13.97
C LYS A 763 12.31 -25.99 -12.46
N VAL A 764 12.78 -27.14 -11.99
CA VAL A 764 12.97 -27.45 -10.58
C VAL A 764 14.40 -27.95 -10.40
N TYR A 765 15.13 -27.37 -9.45
CA TYR A 765 16.54 -27.71 -9.20
C TYR A 765 16.74 -28.40 -7.86
N SER A 766 17.83 -29.15 -7.73
CA SER A 766 18.31 -29.66 -6.44
C SER A 766 19.41 -28.77 -5.88
N LEU A 767 19.43 -28.60 -4.56
CA LEU A 767 20.47 -27.87 -3.84
C LEU A 767 21.86 -28.51 -4.02
N SER A 768 21.92 -29.81 -4.27
CA SER A 768 23.16 -30.55 -4.54
C SER A 768 23.76 -30.23 -5.92
N ASN A 769 22.98 -29.68 -6.85
CA ASN A 769 23.42 -29.34 -8.20
C ASN A 769 22.90 -27.96 -8.66
N LEU A 770 23.47 -26.89 -8.11
CA LEU A 770 23.14 -25.51 -8.50
C LEU A 770 23.84 -25.05 -9.78
N GLN A 771 24.81 -25.80 -10.30
CA GLN A 771 25.53 -25.44 -11.53
C GLN A 771 24.60 -25.40 -12.74
N GLN A 772 23.59 -26.28 -12.77
CA GLN A 772 22.56 -26.22 -13.81
C GLN A 772 21.73 -24.94 -13.73
N LEU A 773 21.40 -24.46 -12.52
CA LEU A 773 20.70 -23.19 -12.34
C LEU A 773 21.56 -22.00 -12.81
N GLU A 774 22.86 -22.01 -12.55
CA GLU A 774 23.77 -20.97 -13.05
C GLU A 774 23.80 -20.93 -14.58
N THR A 775 23.84 -22.12 -15.20
CA THR A 775 23.82 -22.29 -16.67
C THR A 775 22.51 -21.79 -17.26
N ASP A 776 21.38 -22.26 -16.74
CA ASP A 776 20.06 -21.87 -17.24
C ASP A 776 19.80 -20.38 -17.04
N ILE A 777 20.23 -19.77 -15.92
CA ILE A 777 20.12 -18.32 -15.74
C ILE A 777 21.03 -17.56 -16.71
N HIS A 778 22.23 -18.07 -16.99
CA HIS A 778 23.09 -17.46 -18.00
C HIS A 778 22.44 -17.48 -19.39
N GLU A 779 21.80 -18.58 -19.77
CA GLU A 779 21.06 -18.70 -21.04
C GLU A 779 19.84 -17.78 -21.08
N VAL A 780 19.04 -17.76 -20.01
CA VAL A 780 17.78 -17.00 -19.92
C VAL A 780 18.02 -15.50 -19.82
N LEU A 781 19.06 -15.06 -19.11
CA LEU A 781 19.32 -13.65 -18.80
C LEU A 781 20.55 -13.05 -19.51
N GLY A 782 21.36 -13.87 -20.18
CA GLY A 782 22.61 -13.45 -20.81
C GLY A 782 23.68 -12.99 -19.80
N ALA A 783 23.52 -13.31 -18.52
CA ALA A 783 24.38 -12.84 -17.44
C ALA A 783 24.68 -13.97 -16.45
N ALA A 784 25.95 -14.13 -16.10
CA ALA A 784 26.37 -15.18 -15.17
C ALA A 784 26.06 -14.81 -13.71
N ILE A 785 25.57 -15.80 -12.95
CA ILE A 785 25.43 -15.76 -11.50
C ILE A 785 26.38 -16.79 -10.86
N ASN A 786 26.84 -16.51 -9.64
CA ASN A 786 27.73 -17.41 -8.91
C ASN A 786 27.10 -17.76 -7.56
N ILE A 787 26.58 -18.99 -7.47
CA ILE A 787 25.84 -19.54 -6.34
C ILE A 787 26.59 -20.74 -5.74
N GLN A 788 27.33 -21.51 -6.54
CA GLN A 788 28.08 -22.68 -6.08
C GLN A 788 29.17 -22.27 -5.06
N GLY A 789 29.12 -22.84 -3.85
CA GLY A 789 30.09 -22.58 -2.78
C GLY A 789 29.91 -21.24 -2.03
N ASN A 790 28.96 -20.38 -2.42
CA ASN A 790 28.74 -19.05 -1.84
C ASN A 790 27.45 -18.97 -1.01
N TYR A 791 27.40 -19.61 0.15
CA TYR A 791 26.19 -19.61 0.99
C TYR A 791 26.11 -18.38 1.91
N VAL A 792 25.09 -17.53 1.70
CA VAL A 792 24.75 -16.43 2.61
C VAL A 792 24.06 -17.02 3.85
N ASN A 793 24.57 -16.72 5.05
CA ASN A 793 24.11 -17.28 6.34
C ASN A 793 24.37 -18.77 6.57
N ALA A 794 25.47 -19.30 6.01
CA ALA A 794 26.08 -20.53 6.49
C ALA A 794 26.37 -20.40 8.01
N GLY A 795 25.75 -21.24 8.84
CA GLY A 795 26.19 -21.41 10.23
C GLY A 795 27.60 -22.03 10.27
N PRO A 796 28.27 -22.05 11.43
CA PRO A 796 29.64 -22.53 11.58
C PRO A 796 29.89 -23.95 11.01
N ASP A 797 28.86 -24.79 10.90
CA ASP A 797 28.96 -26.19 10.45
C ASP A 797 28.45 -26.44 9.01
N ALA A 798 28.52 -25.45 8.13
CA ALA A 798 27.85 -25.50 6.82
C ALA A 798 28.33 -26.62 5.87
N THR A 799 29.49 -27.22 6.10
CA THR A 799 30.10 -28.18 5.17
C THR A 799 30.23 -29.63 5.69
N THR A 800 29.85 -29.95 6.93
CA THR A 800 30.12 -31.30 7.50
C THR A 800 29.12 -31.87 8.51
N ALA A 801 28.06 -31.16 8.93
CA ALA A 801 27.09 -31.70 9.92
C ALA A 801 25.81 -32.25 9.27
N ASN A 802 25.51 -33.53 9.50
CA ASN A 802 24.25 -34.20 9.15
C ASN A 802 23.16 -33.77 10.13
N ARG A 803 22.46 -32.68 9.79
CA ARG A 803 21.49 -32.03 10.67
C ARG A 803 20.30 -32.94 10.95
N TRP A 804 19.93 -33.79 9.98
CA TRP A 804 18.91 -34.79 10.20
C TRP A 804 19.30 -35.74 11.34
N SER A 805 20.50 -36.31 11.30
CA SER A 805 21.01 -37.16 12.38
C SER A 805 20.99 -36.43 13.72
N ASP A 806 21.44 -35.19 13.75
CA ASP A 806 21.43 -34.40 14.99
C ASP A 806 20.03 -34.16 15.53
N LEU A 807 19.05 -33.85 14.67
CA LEU A 807 17.67 -33.70 15.09
C LEU A 807 17.09 -35.01 15.63
N THR A 808 17.32 -36.14 14.94
CA THR A 808 16.79 -37.45 15.36
C THR A 808 17.33 -37.90 16.71
N LYS A 809 18.57 -37.53 17.08
CA LYS A 809 19.17 -37.81 18.39
C LYS A 809 18.54 -37.01 19.54
N LEU A 810 17.86 -35.90 19.23
CA LEU A 810 17.17 -35.09 20.25
C LEU A 810 15.78 -35.64 20.61
N PHE A 811 15.27 -36.61 19.86
CA PHE A 811 14.00 -37.27 20.19
C PHE A 811 14.19 -38.28 21.32
N GLU A 812 13.27 -38.28 22.27
CA GLU A 812 13.24 -39.18 23.41
C GLU A 812 12.56 -40.52 23.06
N LYS A 813 11.62 -40.50 22.10
CA LYS A 813 10.85 -41.68 21.68
C LYS A 813 11.26 -42.13 20.29
N SER A 814 11.68 -43.39 20.17
CA SER A 814 12.00 -44.01 18.87
C SER A 814 10.82 -44.00 17.88
N SER A 815 9.58 -44.09 18.38
CA SER A 815 8.36 -44.01 17.57
C SER A 815 8.12 -42.62 16.97
N SER A 816 8.59 -41.55 17.62
CA SER A 816 8.51 -40.17 17.11
C SER A 816 9.46 -39.96 15.93
N THR A 817 10.66 -40.55 15.98
CA THR A 817 11.63 -40.50 14.86
C THR A 817 11.05 -41.17 13.60
N GLY A 818 10.47 -42.37 13.73
CA GLY A 818 9.83 -43.05 12.61
C GLY A 818 8.62 -42.29 12.05
N ARG A 819 7.86 -41.60 12.90
CA ARG A 819 6.78 -40.70 12.44
C ARG A 819 7.33 -39.47 11.70
N LEU A 820 8.44 -38.89 12.14
CA LEU A 820 9.03 -37.73 11.47
C LEU A 820 9.60 -38.10 10.10
N GLU A 821 10.10 -39.33 9.92
CA GLU A 821 10.51 -39.84 8.61
C GLU A 821 9.36 -39.81 7.59
N THR A 822 8.12 -40.09 8.01
CA THR A 822 6.95 -40.02 7.13
C THR A 822 6.67 -38.61 6.58
N PHE A 823 7.17 -37.56 7.24
CA PHE A 823 7.04 -36.17 6.75
C PHE A 823 7.93 -35.88 5.53
N ALA A 824 8.90 -36.75 5.22
CA ALA A 824 9.80 -36.59 4.09
C ALA A 824 9.54 -37.59 2.96
N GLN A 825 8.76 -38.65 3.20
CA GLN A 825 8.69 -39.80 2.28
C GLN A 825 8.14 -39.45 0.89
N ALA A 826 7.01 -38.74 0.82
CA ALA A 826 6.44 -38.35 -0.48
C ALA A 826 7.29 -37.29 -1.17
N ASP A 827 7.92 -36.40 -0.39
CA ASP A 827 8.86 -35.40 -0.92
C ASP A 827 10.12 -36.06 -1.53
N LEU A 828 10.63 -37.15 -0.92
CA LEU A 828 11.74 -37.94 -1.46
C LEU A 828 11.35 -38.63 -2.77
N ASP A 829 10.17 -39.25 -2.81
CA ASP A 829 9.66 -39.94 -4.00
C ASP A 829 9.39 -38.96 -5.14
N LEU A 830 8.86 -37.77 -4.84
CA LEU A 830 8.75 -36.66 -5.78
C LEU A 830 10.11 -36.27 -6.35
N MET A 831 11.13 -36.06 -5.50
CA MET A 831 12.48 -35.70 -5.97
C MET A 831 13.08 -36.76 -6.88
N MET A 832 12.89 -38.05 -6.55
CA MET A 832 13.30 -39.16 -7.43
C MET A 832 12.55 -39.12 -8.77
N ARG A 833 11.23 -38.90 -8.77
CA ARG A 833 10.42 -38.78 -9.99
C ARG A 833 10.79 -37.59 -10.86
N LEU A 834 11.29 -36.51 -10.27
CA LEU A 834 11.82 -35.34 -10.97
C LEU A 834 13.30 -35.51 -11.40
N ASN A 835 13.90 -36.69 -11.18
CA ASN A 835 15.31 -36.98 -11.44
C ASN A 835 16.28 -36.02 -10.73
N LEU A 836 15.94 -35.59 -9.51
CA LEU A 836 16.77 -34.71 -8.70
C LEU A 836 17.68 -35.55 -7.79
N HIS A 837 18.99 -35.33 -7.88
CA HIS A 837 19.97 -35.97 -6.99
C HIS A 837 19.76 -35.51 -5.55
N LEU A 838 19.67 -36.47 -4.62
CA LEU A 838 19.56 -36.24 -3.17
C LEU A 838 20.88 -35.77 -2.54
#